data_AF-A0A267ED08-F1
#
_entry.id   AF-A0A267ED08-F1
#
_cell.length_a   1.000
_cell.length_b   1.000
_cell.length_c   1.000
_cell.angle_alpha   90.00
_cell.angle_beta   90.00
_cell.angle_gamma   90.00
#
_symmetry.space_group_name_H-M   'P 1'
#
loop_
_entity.id
_entity.type
_entity.pdbx_description
1 polymer ?
#
loop_
_entity_poly.entity_id
_entity_poly.type
_entity_poly.pdbx_seq_one_letter_code
_entity_poly.pdbx_strand_id
1 'polypeptide(L)'
;MPLGRKPSAFRKTVSDLKSAAGFGGSGANEGAAAAAAVRPGGRKRKLSEPSAATAELQMDNKNSAAVDKKAGGRQMPRMGRSLANLASTIKKRGAVAIAGDRKRKRPRAAASSSGSEDGDDDDAENGDEAAEDDEFENSNLNDSTIFEDLNESDKKKLKKPNKQQQQQKQQQEKQPPTKKERRALKKKQKKNADLVSELLTAWEELRIEATPANRVAELCESVLKIGRGKLAELAAAHDTGRVLEAVLKRGSDQQRWLIFEELKDQLVALAKSKYGRFVAQKLLKYGAKEQRAYVFRAIEGRTPELLKHRFASELVETAYNEFANAAQRAAILQEFFGPELALFKSTSIVRLKDALATKRPGLVMQHLQQHLLALTQKDLIRHSLVQHLLLEYLEEAVPAGASGCQGNADASAVASLMENLRENLVPMLHTREGVKVALLVVRHLSHKDLKRALKSMKTFLCTSACNEHGYLFVLSLAERHWLTPEELHKLVLRELFDSLQELIDSQFGRKVLLYLLSPRDPLHFSPQLMSLILPPAAAGAGGKSAVEENSVTTEQLRERLHRALSLCSSRLLSHVSGRMAELCQANGTILFVQDTLRHCLGEKSACYAALADLIRQPFVPCQNPTSQSSGDESDQQQQQQHIIECSAGHLMLKRLLPSAPDLVRLINDFVTDENIVSWLACNRGCFFLLQLYESCPEDCSLRDRVATLLLGGGGGGFATALQSALKRQYRGAQLLSERIKAKTEPGSSLVGDRSAGDAESQQPVNKKARRLSKKL
;
A
#
# COMPACT_ATOMS: atom_id res chain seq x y z
N MET A 1 43.19 8.98 66.88
CA MET A 1 43.36 9.69 65.60
C MET A 1 44.08 8.77 64.62
N PRO A 2 43.91 8.92 63.31
CA PRO A 2 42.80 9.54 62.57
C PRO A 2 42.46 8.79 61.24
N LEU A 3 41.42 9.03 60.44
CA LEU A 3 40.15 9.80 60.38
C LEU A 3 39.51 9.32 59.04
N GLY A 4 38.25 8.94 58.82
CA GLY A 4 36.95 9.06 59.49
C GLY A 4 35.94 9.57 58.44
N ARG A 5 34.66 9.16 58.31
CA ARG A 5 33.81 8.10 58.86
C ARG A 5 32.45 8.17 58.09
N LYS A 6 31.77 7.04 57.88
CA LYS A 6 30.29 6.92 57.63
C LYS A 6 29.51 7.17 58.97
N PRO A 7 28.16 7.00 59.19
CA PRO A 7 27.15 6.18 58.45
C PRO A 7 25.61 6.53 58.55
N SER A 8 24.79 5.61 57.99
CA SER A 8 23.46 5.07 58.39
C SER A 8 22.20 5.97 58.35
N ALA A 9 21.14 5.67 57.57
CA ALA A 9 20.09 4.63 57.68
C ALA A 9 18.93 4.97 58.63
N PHE A 10 17.66 4.92 58.16
CA PHE A 10 16.54 4.14 58.75
C PHE A 10 15.22 4.32 57.98
N ARG A 11 14.50 3.20 57.79
CA ARG A 11 13.06 3.11 57.43
C ARG A 11 12.19 3.53 58.63
N LYS A 12 11.00 4.09 58.38
CA LYS A 12 9.77 3.71 59.11
C LYS A 12 8.51 4.06 58.30
N THR A 13 7.63 3.08 58.28
CA THR A 13 6.28 2.96 57.71
C THR A 13 5.20 3.37 58.72
N VAL A 14 3.93 3.37 58.28
CA VAL A 14 2.67 3.23 59.06
C VAL A 14 2.19 4.54 59.69
N SER A 15 0.92 4.97 59.69
CA SER A 15 -0.35 4.64 59.03
C SER A 15 -1.37 5.65 59.63
N ASP A 16 -2.59 5.63 59.10
CA ASP A 16 -3.82 5.81 59.87
C ASP A 16 -4.48 7.20 60.00
N LEU A 17 -5.56 7.27 59.22
CA LEU A 17 -6.96 7.29 59.67
C LEU A 17 -7.69 8.62 59.82
N LYS A 18 -8.87 8.57 59.19
CA LYS A 18 -10.15 9.23 59.52
C LYS A 18 -10.25 10.70 59.12
N SER A 19 -11.28 11.19 58.43
CA SER A 19 -12.64 10.78 58.01
C SER A 19 -13.53 12.01 58.24
N ALA A 20 -14.65 12.06 57.54
CA ALA A 20 -15.76 13.03 57.66
C ALA A 20 -15.57 14.28 56.77
N ALA A 21 -16.25 14.41 55.64
CA ALA A 21 -17.70 14.44 55.40
C ALA A 21 -18.38 15.68 56.00
N GLY A 22 -19.17 16.36 55.18
CA GLY A 22 -20.14 17.38 55.59
C GLY A 22 -19.99 18.67 54.78
N PHE A 23 -20.60 18.79 53.59
CA PHE A 23 -21.97 19.31 53.35
C PHE A 23 -22.18 20.80 53.65
N GLY A 24 -22.83 21.46 52.70
CA GLY A 24 -23.53 22.75 52.84
C GLY A 24 -22.67 23.94 52.40
N GLY A 25 -22.95 24.68 51.34
CA GLY A 25 -24.23 24.94 50.68
C GLY A 25 -24.60 26.41 50.89
N SER A 26 -24.88 27.11 49.78
CA SER A 26 -25.59 28.41 49.70
C SER A 26 -24.91 29.60 50.40
N GLY A 27 -24.71 30.76 49.80
CA GLY A 27 -25.40 31.39 48.68
C GLY A 27 -25.62 32.86 49.06
N ALA A 28 -25.59 33.76 48.05
CA ALA A 28 -26.10 35.14 48.08
C ALA A 28 -25.42 36.11 49.07
N ASN A 29 -25.36 37.42 48.88
CA ASN A 29 -25.56 38.37 47.78
C ASN A 29 -25.17 39.74 48.40
N GLU A 30 -25.10 40.77 47.55
CA GLU A 30 -25.15 42.21 47.90
C GLU A 30 -23.85 42.97 48.23
N GLY A 31 -23.57 44.00 47.42
CA GLY A 31 -23.93 45.33 47.89
C GLY A 31 -22.83 46.37 48.09
N ALA A 32 -22.37 46.96 46.98
CA ALA A 32 -22.22 48.41 46.76
C ALA A 32 -21.19 49.29 47.54
N ALA A 33 -20.46 50.07 46.72
CA ALA A 33 -20.27 51.53 46.79
C ALA A 33 -18.90 52.15 47.16
N ALA A 34 -18.65 53.28 46.47
CA ALA A 34 -17.68 54.38 46.65
C ALA A 34 -16.28 54.20 46.00
N ALA A 35 -15.98 54.76 44.82
CA ALA A 35 -15.84 56.19 44.42
C ALA A 35 -14.40 56.73 44.58
N ALA A 36 -13.74 57.05 43.46
CA ALA A 36 -12.90 58.24 43.28
C ALA A 36 -12.48 58.40 41.81
N ALA A 37 -12.87 59.53 41.23
CA ALA A 37 -12.50 60.00 39.91
C ALA A 37 -11.07 60.57 39.88
N VAL A 38 -10.46 60.65 38.69
CA VAL A 38 -9.83 61.86 38.09
C VAL A 38 -9.17 61.47 36.74
N ARG A 39 -9.69 62.06 35.65
CA ARG A 39 -9.03 62.34 34.36
C ARG A 39 -8.57 63.83 34.40
N PRO A 40 -7.94 64.46 33.36
CA PRO A 40 -7.44 63.99 32.05
C PRO A 40 -6.05 64.57 31.67
N GLY A 41 -5.53 64.24 30.49
CA GLY A 41 -4.47 65.03 29.85
C GLY A 41 -3.98 64.45 28.54
N GLY A 42 -4.55 64.87 27.41
CA GLY A 42 -4.13 64.45 26.07
C GLY A 42 -3.03 65.34 25.47
N ARG A 43 -2.34 64.84 24.44
CA ARG A 43 -1.87 65.64 23.29
C ARG A 43 -1.41 64.77 22.12
N LYS A 44 -1.86 65.18 20.92
CA LYS A 44 -1.50 64.69 19.57
C LYS A 44 -0.13 65.22 19.11
N ARG A 45 0.54 64.49 18.20
CA ARG A 45 1.24 64.92 16.93
C ARG A 45 2.36 63.89 16.61
N LYS A 46 2.35 63.16 15.47
CA LYS A 46 2.63 63.47 14.04
C LYS A 46 4.13 63.29 13.66
N LEU A 47 4.37 62.47 12.63
CA LEU A 47 5.56 62.39 11.73
C LEU A 47 6.84 61.83 12.40
N SER A 48 7.75 61.07 11.78
CA SER A 48 8.23 61.01 10.38
C SER A 48 8.94 59.67 10.06
N GLU A 49 9.02 59.31 8.78
CA GLU A 49 10.00 58.34 8.20
C GLU A 49 11.47 58.77 8.44
N PRO A 50 12.45 57.89 8.15
CA PRO A 50 13.23 58.18 6.95
C PRO A 50 13.63 56.96 6.08
N SER A 51 13.98 57.35 4.85
CA SER A 51 14.36 56.64 3.64
C SER A 51 15.83 56.18 3.61
N ALA A 52 16.13 55.48 2.52
CA ALA A 52 17.31 54.73 2.08
C ALA A 52 18.66 55.49 1.94
N ALA A 53 19.74 54.69 1.91
CA ALA A 53 20.92 54.84 1.03
C ALA A 53 21.69 53.50 1.02
N THR A 54 21.67 52.69 -0.05
CA THR A 54 22.63 52.63 -1.20
C THR A 54 24.09 52.92 -0.89
N ALA A 55 24.93 51.89 -1.07
CA ALA A 55 26.33 52.01 -1.48
C ALA A 55 26.69 50.79 -2.36
N GLU A 56 26.78 51.02 -3.67
CA GLU A 56 27.50 50.19 -4.65
C GLU A 56 29.01 50.46 -4.55
N LEU A 57 29.82 49.47 -4.95
CA LEU A 57 31.12 49.57 -5.67
C LEU A 57 31.64 48.12 -5.87
N GLN A 58 31.37 47.50 -7.03
CA GLN A 58 32.29 47.33 -8.18
C GLN A 58 33.68 46.80 -7.80
N MET A 59 33.93 45.50 -8.00
CA MET A 59 34.58 44.90 -9.18
C MET A 59 36.00 45.41 -9.43
N ASP A 60 36.99 44.55 -9.25
CA ASP A 60 37.97 44.35 -10.31
C ASP A 60 38.69 43.00 -10.29
N ASN A 61 39.04 42.62 -11.51
CA ASN A 61 39.34 41.32 -12.06
C ASN A 61 40.86 41.07 -12.13
N LYS A 62 41.35 39.83 -12.01
CA LYS A 62 42.52 39.32 -12.78
C LYS A 62 42.77 37.81 -12.62
N ASN A 63 42.82 37.17 -13.78
CA ASN A 63 43.16 35.78 -14.10
C ASN A 63 44.55 35.31 -13.64
N SER A 64 44.67 34.00 -13.34
CA SER A 64 45.67 33.13 -13.99
C SER A 64 45.30 31.64 -13.82
N ALA A 65 45.48 30.88 -14.90
CA ALA A 65 45.11 29.49 -15.11
C ALA A 65 46.05 28.46 -14.45
N ALA A 66 45.52 27.28 -14.09
CA ALA A 66 45.97 25.94 -14.57
C ALA A 66 45.37 24.77 -13.75
N VAL A 67 44.59 23.93 -14.44
CA VAL A 67 44.50 22.45 -14.41
C VAL A 67 44.90 21.71 -13.12
N ASP A 68 43.96 21.02 -12.45
CA ASP A 68 43.91 19.54 -12.45
C ASP A 68 42.62 18.94 -11.87
N LYS A 69 42.20 17.80 -12.45
CA LYS A 69 40.94 17.09 -12.21
C LYS A 69 41.02 16.15 -10.98
N LYS A 70 40.04 16.20 -10.08
CA LYS A 70 39.47 15.03 -9.36
C LYS A 70 38.27 15.43 -8.50
N ALA A 71 37.06 15.07 -8.94
CA ALA A 71 35.86 15.07 -8.11
C ALA A 71 35.21 13.68 -8.20
N GLY A 72 35.32 12.91 -7.11
CA GLY A 72 34.54 11.71 -6.88
C GLY A 72 33.12 12.11 -6.49
N GLY A 73 32.17 11.91 -7.40
CA GLY A 73 30.75 12.05 -7.13
C GLY A 73 30.25 10.90 -6.25
N ARG A 74 29.77 11.23 -5.04
CA ARG A 74 28.89 10.35 -4.26
C ARG A 74 27.51 10.36 -4.93
N GLN A 75 27.17 9.27 -5.61
CA GLN A 75 25.80 8.99 -6.05
C GLN A 75 24.91 8.69 -4.83
N MET A 76 23.88 9.52 -4.64
CA MET A 76 22.72 9.21 -3.81
C MET A 76 21.75 8.32 -4.61
N PRO A 77 21.10 7.32 -4.00
CA PRO A 77 20.20 6.42 -4.70
C PRO A 77 18.91 7.13 -5.14
N ARG A 78 18.59 6.99 -6.43
CA ARG A 78 17.32 7.42 -7.04
C ARG A 78 16.17 6.61 -6.44
N MET A 79 15.26 7.26 -5.71
CA MET A 79 13.94 6.69 -5.40
C MET A 79 13.09 6.67 -6.67
N GLY A 80 12.82 5.48 -7.19
CA GLY A 80 11.93 5.24 -8.32
C GLY A 80 10.48 5.47 -7.94
N ARG A 81 9.80 6.31 -8.72
CA ARG A 81 8.35 6.52 -8.68
C ARG A 81 7.65 5.29 -9.27
N SER A 82 6.91 4.54 -8.45
CA SER A 82 5.94 3.54 -8.90
C SER A 82 4.54 3.97 -8.49
N LEU A 83 3.91 4.82 -9.30
CA LEU A 83 2.48 5.15 -9.20
C LEU A 83 1.85 5.37 -10.59
N ALA A 84 2.31 4.62 -11.59
CA ALA A 84 1.70 4.59 -12.91
C ALA A 84 1.97 3.22 -13.52
N ASN A 85 1.10 2.24 -13.22
CA ASN A 85 0.80 1.06 -14.05
C ASN A 85 -0.26 0.22 -13.34
N LEU A 86 -1.51 0.69 -13.36
CA LEU A 86 -2.69 -0.15 -13.09
C LEU A 86 -3.93 0.38 -13.82
N ALA A 87 -3.77 0.75 -15.10
CA ALA A 87 -4.91 1.23 -15.92
C ALA A 87 -4.81 0.90 -17.43
N SER A 88 -3.94 -0.02 -17.87
CA SER A 88 -3.82 -0.32 -19.30
C SER A 88 -3.43 -1.76 -19.61
N THR A 89 -4.22 -2.72 -19.15
CA THR A 89 -4.20 -4.09 -19.70
C THR A 89 -5.63 -4.64 -19.70
N ILE A 90 -6.48 -4.15 -20.62
CA ILE A 90 -7.62 -4.83 -21.28
C ILE A 90 -8.04 -3.88 -22.41
N LYS A 91 -7.26 -3.87 -23.50
CA LYS A 91 -7.70 -3.54 -24.86
C LYS A 91 -6.49 -3.64 -25.77
N LYS A 92 -6.54 -4.63 -26.67
CA LYS A 92 -5.71 -4.89 -27.86
C LYS A 92 -4.91 -6.20 -27.78
N ARG A 93 -5.56 -7.25 -28.27
CA ARG A 93 -5.05 -8.41 -29.03
C ARG A 93 -6.32 -9.19 -29.43
N GLY A 94 -6.69 -9.42 -30.68
CA GLY A 94 -6.28 -8.99 -32.01
C GLY A 94 -7.43 -9.38 -32.95
N ALA A 95 -7.70 -8.58 -33.98
CA ALA A 95 -8.61 -8.97 -35.06
C ALA A 95 -7.78 -9.02 -36.35
N VAL A 96 -7.53 -10.25 -36.82
CA VAL A 96 -7.02 -10.52 -38.17
C VAL A 96 -8.23 -10.86 -39.02
N ALA A 97 -8.39 -10.12 -40.12
CA ALA A 97 -9.46 -10.29 -41.10
C ALA A 97 -9.13 -11.44 -42.06
N ILE A 98 -10.10 -12.33 -42.32
CA ILE A 98 -10.20 -13.11 -43.55
C ILE A 98 -11.66 -13.02 -44.02
N ALA A 99 -11.84 -12.71 -45.30
CA ALA A 99 -13.10 -12.48 -45.99
C ALA A 99 -13.57 -13.74 -46.76
N GLY A 100 -14.88 -13.79 -47.07
CA GLY A 100 -15.55 -14.77 -47.94
C GLY A 100 -16.27 -15.86 -47.14
N ASP A 101 -17.50 -16.33 -47.42
CA ASP A 101 -18.33 -16.27 -48.62
C ASP A 101 -19.81 -16.58 -48.26
N ARG A 102 -20.70 -16.41 -49.24
CA ARG A 102 -22.16 -16.28 -49.20
C ARG A 102 -22.95 -17.59 -48.95
N LYS A 103 -24.12 -17.42 -48.29
CA LYS A 103 -25.45 -18.06 -48.50
C LYS A 103 -25.53 -19.56 -48.85
N ARG A 104 -26.26 -20.36 -48.04
CA ARG A 104 -27.60 -20.96 -48.35
C ARG A 104 -28.09 -22.04 -47.36
N LYS A 105 -29.38 -21.91 -47.00
CA LYS A 105 -30.44 -22.93 -46.79
C LYS A 105 -30.35 -24.04 -45.71
N ARG A 106 -31.31 -23.94 -44.78
CA ARG A 106 -32.06 -24.98 -44.00
C ARG A 106 -32.46 -26.23 -44.82
N PRO A 107 -32.80 -27.42 -44.23
CA PRO A 107 -33.93 -27.56 -43.27
C PRO A 107 -33.91 -28.70 -42.19
N ARG A 108 -34.90 -28.59 -41.25
CA ARG A 108 -35.79 -29.58 -40.55
C ARG A 108 -35.30 -31.01 -40.27
N ALA A 109 -35.71 -31.77 -39.25
CA ALA A 109 -36.62 -31.65 -38.09
C ALA A 109 -36.56 -33.02 -37.34
N ALA A 110 -36.85 -33.06 -36.04
CA ALA A 110 -37.60 -34.14 -35.36
C ALA A 110 -37.77 -33.80 -33.87
N ALA A 111 -38.99 -34.00 -33.36
CA ALA A 111 -39.45 -33.67 -32.02
C ALA A 111 -40.16 -34.88 -31.39
N SER A 112 -40.13 -34.98 -30.06
CA SER A 112 -41.20 -35.45 -29.15
C SER A 112 -40.64 -35.43 -27.70
N SER A 113 -41.16 -34.80 -26.64
CA SER A 113 -42.47 -34.32 -26.14
C SER A 113 -43.16 -35.26 -25.13
N SER A 114 -43.27 -34.81 -23.88
CA SER A 114 -44.43 -34.83 -22.95
C SER A 114 -43.95 -34.33 -21.57
N GLY A 115 -44.59 -33.50 -20.76
CA GLY A 115 -45.83 -32.68 -20.66
C GLY A 115 -45.67 -31.91 -19.30
N SER A 116 -46.34 -30.83 -18.89
CA SER A 116 -47.57 -30.13 -19.30
C SER A 116 -47.68 -28.84 -18.47
N GLU A 117 -48.14 -27.76 -19.12
CA GLU A 117 -49.04 -26.67 -18.69
C GLU A 117 -48.67 -25.70 -17.54
N ASP A 118 -48.33 -24.43 -17.89
CA ASP A 118 -49.20 -23.24 -17.65
C ASP A 118 -48.49 -21.90 -18.04
N GLY A 119 -49.19 -21.05 -18.80
CA GLY A 119 -49.07 -19.58 -18.75
C GLY A 119 -48.27 -18.80 -19.82
N ASP A 120 -48.98 -18.40 -20.90
CA ASP A 120 -48.87 -17.18 -21.75
C ASP A 120 -47.51 -16.58 -22.19
N ASP A 121 -47.33 -16.55 -23.52
CA ASP A 121 -46.44 -15.70 -24.32
C ASP A 121 -47.03 -14.27 -24.51
N ASP A 122 -46.19 -13.23 -24.45
CA ASP A 122 -45.95 -12.33 -25.61
C ASP A 122 -44.92 -11.22 -25.29
N ASP A 123 -43.83 -11.25 -26.07
CA ASP A 123 -43.06 -10.18 -26.72
C ASP A 123 -42.36 -9.01 -25.95
N ALA A 124 -41.04 -9.00 -26.19
CA ALA A 124 -40.21 -7.87 -26.61
C ALA A 124 -39.87 -6.74 -25.61
N GLU A 125 -38.65 -6.79 -25.05
CA GLU A 125 -37.95 -5.59 -24.57
C GLU A 125 -36.63 -5.36 -25.33
N ASN A 126 -36.63 -4.24 -26.06
CA ASN A 126 -35.48 -3.57 -26.64
C ASN A 126 -34.58 -2.97 -25.54
N GLY A 127 -33.30 -2.82 -25.88
CA GLY A 127 -32.38 -2.04 -25.06
C GLY A 127 -32.67 -0.54 -25.09
N ASP A 128 -32.23 0.15 -24.05
CA ASP A 128 -31.87 1.57 -24.12
C ASP A 128 -30.82 1.92 -23.07
N GLU A 129 -29.76 2.59 -23.54
CA GLU A 129 -28.82 3.35 -22.72
C GLU A 129 -29.43 4.73 -22.47
N ALA A 130 -29.81 5.03 -21.24
CA ALA A 130 -30.17 6.39 -20.81
C ALA A 130 -29.21 6.86 -19.73
N ALA A 131 -28.59 8.02 -20.00
CA ALA A 131 -27.85 8.80 -19.02
C ALA A 131 -28.85 9.60 -18.20
N GLU A 132 -28.85 9.41 -16.88
CA GLU A 132 -29.62 10.23 -15.94
C GLU A 132 -28.77 11.43 -15.48
N ASP A 133 -29.30 12.61 -15.78
CA ASP A 133 -28.90 13.91 -15.26
C ASP A 133 -29.62 14.12 -13.91
N ASP A 134 -28.89 14.20 -12.80
CA ASP A 134 -29.42 14.66 -11.51
C ASP A 134 -29.34 16.19 -11.44
N GLU A 135 -30.47 16.85 -11.65
CA GLU A 135 -30.72 18.25 -11.27
C GLU A 135 -30.94 18.34 -9.75
N PHE A 136 -30.23 19.24 -9.07
CA PHE A 136 -30.49 19.54 -7.65
C PHE A 136 -31.23 20.86 -7.52
N GLU A 137 -32.31 20.82 -6.76
CA GLU A 137 -33.24 21.90 -6.42
C GLU A 137 -32.53 23.11 -5.82
N ASN A 138 -32.85 24.30 -6.34
CA ASN A 138 -32.57 25.56 -5.69
C ASN A 138 -33.89 26.11 -5.15
N SER A 139 -34.09 26.01 -3.84
CA SER A 139 -35.17 26.67 -3.14
C SER A 139 -34.89 28.17 -3.08
N ASN A 140 -35.70 28.96 -3.76
CA ASN A 140 -35.88 30.37 -3.40
C ASN A 140 -37.37 30.71 -3.38
N LEU A 141 -37.77 31.20 -2.22
CA LEU A 141 -39.09 31.67 -1.85
C LEU A 141 -39.49 32.94 -2.62
N ASN A 142 -40.81 33.02 -2.84
CA ASN A 142 -41.65 34.19 -3.09
C ASN A 142 -41.43 34.97 -4.39
N ASP A 143 -42.40 34.90 -5.31
CA ASP A 143 -43.43 35.94 -5.45
C ASP A 143 -44.57 35.43 -6.35
N SER A 144 -45.62 36.20 -6.47
CA SER A 144 -47.02 35.82 -6.41
C SER A 144 -47.75 35.87 -7.76
N THR A 145 -48.97 35.28 -7.76
CA THR A 145 -50.11 35.53 -8.68
C THR A 145 -49.99 34.95 -10.11
N ILE A 146 -51.01 34.48 -10.86
CA ILE A 146 -52.47 34.26 -10.74
C ILE A 146 -52.86 33.53 -12.06
N PHE A 147 -53.78 32.55 -11.98
CA PHE A 147 -54.73 32.06 -13.03
C PHE A 147 -54.21 31.24 -14.24
N GLU A 148 -54.64 29.97 -14.39
CA GLU A 148 -55.84 29.47 -15.13
C GLU A 148 -55.63 29.52 -16.67
N ASP A 149 -56.00 28.57 -17.53
CA ASP A 149 -56.59 27.24 -17.45
C ASP A 149 -56.65 26.70 -18.92
N LEU A 150 -56.88 25.39 -19.12
CA LEU A 150 -57.47 24.73 -20.31
C LEU A 150 -56.63 24.36 -21.57
N ASN A 151 -56.34 23.05 -21.69
CA ASN A 151 -56.85 22.04 -22.65
C ASN A 151 -57.58 22.49 -23.95
N GLU A 152 -57.67 21.75 -25.05
CA GLU A 152 -57.13 20.50 -25.63
C GLU A 152 -57.87 20.34 -26.99
N SER A 153 -57.26 19.71 -28.01
CA SER A 153 -57.92 18.96 -29.12
C SER A 153 -58.84 19.70 -30.13
N ASP A 154 -59.05 19.33 -31.40
CA ASP A 154 -58.47 18.30 -32.26
C ASP A 154 -58.80 18.61 -33.75
N LYS A 155 -57.88 18.19 -34.61
CA LYS A 155 -57.95 17.73 -36.03
C LYS A 155 -59.23 17.95 -36.88
N LYS A 156 -59.01 18.38 -38.14
CA LYS A 156 -59.39 17.61 -39.37
C LYS A 156 -58.75 18.15 -40.66
N LYS A 157 -58.25 17.22 -41.49
CA LYS A 157 -57.67 17.40 -42.84
C LYS A 157 -58.75 17.25 -43.91
N LEU A 158 -58.68 18.03 -45.00
CA LEU A 158 -59.12 17.62 -46.36
C LEU A 158 -58.38 18.43 -47.45
N LYS A 159 -58.16 17.78 -48.60
CA LYS A 159 -57.17 18.08 -49.66
C LYS A 159 -57.65 19.11 -50.71
N LYS A 160 -56.65 19.86 -51.21
CA LYS A 160 -56.43 20.72 -52.41
C LYS A 160 -57.42 20.68 -53.61
N PRO A 161 -57.39 21.75 -54.44
CA PRO A 161 -56.78 21.58 -55.77
C PRO A 161 -55.78 22.69 -56.21
N ASN A 162 -54.98 22.30 -57.21
CA ASN A 162 -53.88 22.98 -57.90
C ASN A 162 -54.27 24.28 -58.63
N LYS A 163 -53.34 25.24 -58.65
CA LYS A 163 -52.92 25.92 -59.88
C LYS A 163 -51.40 26.02 -59.90
N GLN A 164 -50.78 25.28 -60.82
CA GLN A 164 -49.40 25.47 -61.23
C GLN A 164 -49.32 26.78 -62.03
N GLN A 165 -48.41 27.68 -61.64
CA GLN A 165 -47.67 28.50 -62.60
C GLN A 165 -46.35 28.95 -61.96
N GLN A 166 -45.28 28.63 -62.68
CA GLN A 166 -43.95 29.25 -62.67
C GLN A 166 -43.02 28.99 -61.48
N GLN A 167 -42.26 27.91 -61.70
CA GLN A 167 -40.94 27.67 -61.14
C GLN A 167 -39.90 28.72 -61.57
N GLN A 168 -38.95 28.93 -60.65
CA GLN A 168 -37.52 29.29 -60.85
C GLN A 168 -37.11 30.78 -60.90
N LYS A 169 -36.76 31.33 -59.72
CA LYS A 169 -35.35 31.58 -59.32
C LYS A 169 -35.22 32.03 -57.84
N GLN A 170 -34.70 31.11 -57.04
CA GLN A 170 -33.89 31.29 -55.81
C GLN A 170 -34.50 32.00 -54.59
N GLN A 171 -35.40 31.29 -53.90
CA GLN A 171 -35.39 31.26 -52.44
C GLN A 171 -34.37 30.18 -52.01
N GLN A 172 -33.23 30.57 -51.44
CA GLN A 172 -32.44 29.64 -50.62
C GLN A 172 -33.18 29.48 -49.29
N GLU A 173 -34.02 28.45 -49.19
CA GLU A 173 -34.42 27.88 -47.92
C GLU A 173 -33.15 27.43 -47.18
N LYS A 174 -32.75 28.18 -46.15
CA LYS A 174 -31.76 27.71 -45.19
C LYS A 174 -32.34 26.49 -44.49
N GLN A 175 -31.85 25.30 -44.86
CA GLN A 175 -32.09 24.07 -44.10
C GLN A 175 -31.80 24.34 -42.62
N PRO A 176 -32.62 23.82 -41.67
CA PRO A 176 -32.30 23.94 -40.26
C PRO A 176 -30.91 23.34 -40.04
N PRO A 177 -30.00 24.08 -39.36
CA PRO A 177 -28.59 23.71 -39.28
C PRO A 177 -28.44 22.29 -38.74
N THR A 178 -27.59 21.49 -39.39
CA THR A 178 -27.31 20.12 -38.98
C THR A 178 -26.82 20.07 -37.53
N LYS A 179 -26.93 18.92 -36.83
CA LYS A 179 -26.42 18.78 -35.43
C LYS A 179 -24.95 19.23 -35.29
N LYS A 180 -24.15 19.06 -36.35
CA LYS A 180 -22.76 19.50 -36.44
C LYS A 180 -22.64 21.02 -36.61
N GLU A 181 -23.45 21.64 -37.46
CA GLU A 181 -23.50 23.10 -37.63
C GLU A 181 -24.10 23.81 -36.42
N ARG A 182 -25.13 23.27 -35.76
CA ARG A 182 -25.65 23.79 -34.48
C ARG A 182 -24.58 23.76 -33.40
N ARG A 183 -23.77 22.70 -33.33
CA ARG A 183 -22.62 22.62 -32.40
C ARG A 183 -21.52 23.62 -32.75
N ALA A 184 -21.26 23.86 -34.04
CA ALA A 184 -20.29 24.84 -34.50
C ALA A 184 -20.76 26.29 -34.23
N LEU A 185 -22.04 26.59 -34.47
CA LEU A 185 -22.66 27.89 -34.15
C LEU A 185 -22.65 28.13 -32.64
N LYS A 186 -23.03 27.13 -31.84
CA LYS A 186 -22.96 27.20 -30.36
C LYS A 186 -21.53 27.37 -29.85
N LYS A 187 -20.52 26.80 -30.53
CA LYS A 187 -19.09 27.03 -30.21
C LYS A 187 -18.65 28.46 -30.54
N LYS A 188 -19.06 29.01 -31.69
CA LYS A 188 -18.78 30.40 -32.08
C LYS A 188 -19.51 31.44 -31.22
N GLN A 189 -20.65 31.06 -30.61
CA GLN A 189 -21.43 31.92 -29.70
C GLN A 189 -20.94 31.91 -28.24
N LYS A 190 -19.93 31.09 -27.89
CA LYS A 190 -19.35 31.13 -26.53
C LYS A 190 -18.50 32.39 -26.37
N LYS A 191 -18.63 33.04 -25.20
CA LYS A 191 -17.68 34.08 -24.76
C LYS A 191 -16.24 33.53 -24.93
N ASN A 192 -15.37 34.31 -25.57
CA ASN A 192 -13.95 34.00 -25.79
C ASN A 192 -13.63 32.81 -26.73
N ALA A 193 -14.49 32.46 -27.70
CA ALA A 193 -14.26 31.32 -28.60
C ALA A 193 -12.91 31.35 -29.35
N ASP A 194 -12.51 32.50 -29.89
CA ASP A 194 -11.25 32.63 -30.65
C ASP A 194 -10.03 32.47 -29.73
N LEU A 195 -10.09 33.07 -28.55
CA LEU A 195 -9.06 32.95 -27.50
C LEU A 195 -8.87 31.50 -27.06
N VAL A 196 -9.97 30.76 -26.83
CA VAL A 196 -9.92 29.34 -26.47
C VAL A 196 -9.29 28.52 -27.60
N SER A 197 -9.60 28.80 -28.86
CA SER A 197 -9.02 28.10 -30.00
C SER A 197 -7.50 28.32 -30.10
N GLU A 198 -7.02 29.53 -29.83
CA GLU A 198 -5.60 29.85 -29.82
C GLU A 198 -4.86 29.12 -28.69
N LEU A 199 -5.43 29.14 -27.47
CA LEU A 199 -4.89 28.42 -26.32
C LEU A 199 -4.79 26.91 -26.54
N LEU A 200 -5.81 26.31 -27.16
CA LEU A 200 -5.82 24.86 -27.44
C LEU A 200 -4.79 24.49 -28.51
N THR A 201 -4.56 25.34 -29.50
CA THR A 201 -3.50 25.14 -30.50
C THR A 201 -2.11 25.14 -29.84
N ALA A 202 -1.83 26.13 -28.98
CA ALA A 202 -0.57 26.17 -28.23
C ALA A 202 -0.40 24.96 -27.29
N TRP A 203 -1.50 24.50 -26.68
CA TRP A 203 -1.50 23.34 -25.81
C TRP A 203 -1.19 22.02 -26.52
N GLU A 204 -1.62 21.86 -27.77
CA GLU A 204 -1.38 20.64 -28.55
C GLU A 204 0.12 20.39 -28.79
N GLU A 205 0.91 21.45 -28.98
CA GLU A 205 2.38 21.37 -29.01
C GLU A 205 2.97 21.23 -27.59
N LEU A 206 2.42 21.94 -26.61
CA LEU A 206 2.90 21.95 -25.23
C LEU A 206 2.68 20.62 -24.49
N ARG A 207 1.74 19.77 -24.93
CA ARG A 207 1.50 18.46 -24.28
C ARG A 207 2.47 17.38 -24.73
N ILE A 208 3.17 17.56 -25.86
CA ILE A 208 4.14 16.60 -26.39
C ILE A 208 5.41 16.65 -25.52
N GLU A 209 5.76 15.53 -24.89
CA GLU A 209 6.90 15.47 -23.96
C GLU A 209 8.26 15.75 -24.66
N ALA A 210 8.37 15.39 -25.94
CA ALA A 210 9.56 15.59 -26.76
C ALA A 210 9.78 17.06 -27.22
N THR A 211 8.84 17.98 -26.95
CA THR A 211 8.99 19.38 -27.37
C THR A 211 10.22 20.03 -26.71
N PRO A 212 11.12 20.68 -27.48
CA PRO A 212 12.35 21.28 -26.97
C PRO A 212 12.10 22.34 -25.89
N ALA A 213 13.01 22.45 -24.91
CA ALA A 213 12.87 23.34 -23.76
C ALA A 213 12.65 24.82 -24.15
N ASN A 214 13.37 25.32 -25.15
CA ASN A 214 13.21 26.69 -25.65
C ASN A 214 11.79 26.91 -26.20
N ARG A 215 11.28 25.95 -26.97
CA ARG A 215 9.92 26.01 -27.55
C ARG A 215 8.84 25.93 -26.48
N VAL A 216 9.06 25.14 -25.42
CA VAL A 216 8.17 25.08 -24.26
C VAL A 216 8.08 26.44 -23.58
N ALA A 217 9.21 27.13 -23.38
CA ALA A 217 9.22 28.44 -22.76
C ALA A 217 8.40 29.47 -23.56
N GLU A 218 8.58 29.51 -24.89
CA GLU A 218 7.82 30.36 -25.82
C GLU A 218 6.32 30.07 -25.77
N LEU A 219 5.93 28.79 -25.83
CA LEU A 219 4.52 28.37 -25.80
C LEU A 219 3.85 28.75 -24.48
N CYS A 220 4.55 28.56 -23.35
CA CYS A 220 4.06 28.96 -22.03
C CYS A 220 3.88 30.49 -21.94
N GLU A 221 4.83 31.27 -22.46
CA GLU A 221 4.72 32.73 -22.49
C GLU A 221 3.54 33.20 -23.36
N SER A 222 3.36 32.60 -24.53
CA SER A 222 2.23 32.86 -25.42
C SER A 222 0.90 32.57 -24.71
N VAL A 223 0.75 31.41 -24.07
CA VAL A 223 -0.45 31.03 -23.31
C VAL A 223 -0.77 32.05 -22.21
N LEU A 224 0.24 32.49 -21.44
CA LEU A 224 0.04 33.47 -20.37
C LEU A 224 -0.33 34.85 -20.91
N LYS A 225 0.24 35.25 -22.05
CA LYS A 225 -0.10 36.51 -22.70
C LYS A 225 -1.54 36.51 -23.21
N ILE A 226 -1.97 35.42 -23.84
CA ILE A 226 -3.35 35.24 -24.36
C ILE A 226 -4.36 35.18 -23.22
N GLY A 227 -4.03 34.46 -22.14
CA GLY A 227 -4.93 34.22 -21.00
C GLY A 227 -4.95 35.30 -19.93
N ARG A 228 -4.12 36.35 -20.03
CA ARG A 228 -3.93 37.37 -18.99
C ARG A 228 -5.24 38.02 -18.57
N GLY A 229 -5.50 38.09 -17.26
CA GLY A 229 -6.71 38.67 -16.68
C GLY A 229 -7.96 37.79 -16.81
N LYS A 230 -7.83 36.59 -17.40
CA LYS A 230 -8.90 35.60 -17.56
C LYS A 230 -8.48 34.21 -17.08
N LEU A 231 -7.33 34.07 -16.43
CA LEU A 231 -6.78 32.78 -16.03
C LEU A 231 -7.72 32.03 -15.09
N ALA A 232 -8.46 32.73 -14.24
CA ALA A 232 -9.39 32.08 -13.32
C ALA A 232 -10.63 31.50 -14.02
N GLU A 233 -11.17 32.22 -15.01
CA GLU A 233 -12.25 31.70 -15.87
C GLU A 233 -11.76 30.50 -16.69
N LEU A 234 -10.54 30.58 -17.23
CA LEU A 234 -9.93 29.51 -18.01
C LEU A 234 -9.62 28.28 -17.14
N ALA A 235 -9.16 28.48 -15.90
CA ALA A 235 -8.92 27.40 -14.94
C ALA A 235 -10.21 26.64 -14.59
N ALA A 236 -11.33 27.36 -14.46
CA ALA A 236 -12.62 26.77 -14.14
C ALA A 236 -13.35 26.14 -15.36
N ALA A 237 -12.89 26.43 -16.58
CA ALA A 237 -13.51 25.94 -17.81
C ALA A 237 -13.11 24.50 -18.16
N HIS A 238 -14.04 23.76 -18.78
CA HIS A 238 -13.90 22.34 -19.12
C HIS A 238 -12.75 22.05 -20.10
N ASP A 239 -12.51 22.94 -21.07
CA ASP A 239 -11.55 22.75 -22.15
C ASP A 239 -10.17 23.38 -21.87
N THR A 240 -10.13 24.52 -21.18
CA THR A 240 -8.91 25.31 -21.02
C THR A 240 -8.15 25.09 -19.71
N GLY A 241 -8.74 24.47 -18.68
CA GLY A 241 -8.03 24.16 -17.44
C GLY A 241 -6.75 23.33 -17.65
N ARG A 242 -6.79 22.37 -18.59
CA ARG A 242 -5.64 21.53 -18.95
C ARG A 242 -4.47 22.30 -19.57
N VAL A 243 -4.75 23.45 -20.18
CA VAL A 243 -3.74 24.34 -20.73
C VAL A 243 -2.91 24.94 -19.59
N LEU A 244 -3.58 25.45 -18.56
CA LEU A 244 -2.92 26.00 -17.37
C LEU A 244 -2.20 24.92 -16.57
N GLU A 245 -2.76 23.71 -16.46
CA GLU A 245 -2.05 22.58 -15.85
C GLU A 245 -0.73 22.25 -16.55
N ALA A 246 -0.69 22.35 -17.89
CA ALA A 246 0.51 22.10 -18.68
C ALA A 246 1.57 23.19 -18.44
N VAL A 247 1.16 24.46 -18.39
CA VAL A 247 2.06 25.58 -18.05
C VAL A 247 2.58 25.44 -16.62
N LEU A 248 1.74 25.08 -15.64
CA LEU A 248 2.19 24.83 -14.27
C LEU A 248 3.17 23.66 -14.18
N LYS A 249 3.01 22.61 -15.00
CA LYS A 249 3.91 21.45 -15.01
C LYS A 249 5.27 21.77 -15.66
N ARG A 250 5.26 22.47 -16.81
CA ARG A 250 6.44 22.62 -17.69
C ARG A 250 7.04 24.02 -17.73
N GLY A 251 6.31 25.05 -17.31
CA GLY A 251 6.76 26.43 -17.34
C GLY A 251 7.81 26.74 -16.27
N SER A 252 8.48 27.88 -16.43
CA SER A 252 9.47 28.40 -15.49
C SER A 252 8.82 28.87 -14.17
N ASP A 253 9.63 29.11 -13.14
CA ASP A 253 9.14 29.59 -11.84
C ASP A 253 8.45 30.96 -11.96
N GLN A 254 8.95 31.84 -12.83
CA GLN A 254 8.32 33.13 -13.14
C GLN A 254 6.94 32.95 -13.77
N GLN A 255 6.81 32.02 -14.72
CA GLN A 255 5.53 31.70 -15.36
C GLN A 255 4.50 31.14 -14.37
N ARG A 256 4.95 30.28 -13.44
CA ARG A 256 4.11 29.78 -12.34
C ARG A 256 3.68 30.90 -11.40
N TRP A 257 4.57 31.86 -11.13
CA TRP A 257 4.27 33.03 -10.31
C TRP A 257 3.16 33.89 -10.93
N LEU A 258 3.20 34.12 -12.24
CA LEU A 258 2.15 34.87 -12.94
C LEU A 258 0.78 34.20 -12.81
N ILE A 259 0.72 32.87 -12.98
CA ILE A 259 -0.52 32.12 -12.75
C ILE A 259 -0.96 32.24 -11.30
N PHE A 260 -0.04 32.05 -10.35
CA PHE A 260 -0.34 32.11 -8.93
C PHE A 260 -0.91 33.47 -8.51
N GLU A 261 -0.28 34.58 -8.91
CA GLU A 261 -0.74 35.92 -8.56
C GLU A 261 -2.17 36.21 -9.03
N GLU A 262 -2.56 35.72 -10.20
CA GLU A 262 -3.91 35.91 -10.73
C GLU A 262 -4.94 34.96 -10.07
N LEU A 263 -4.52 33.78 -9.61
CA LEU A 263 -5.42 32.75 -9.08
C LEU A 263 -5.50 32.71 -7.54
N LYS A 264 -4.58 33.34 -6.82
CA LYS A 264 -4.42 33.18 -5.36
C LYS A 264 -5.70 33.49 -4.56
N ASP A 265 -6.47 34.48 -4.96
CA ASP A 265 -7.68 34.90 -4.25
C ASP A 265 -8.88 33.97 -4.52
N GLN A 266 -8.83 33.20 -5.61
CA GLN A 266 -9.89 32.27 -6.03
C GLN A 266 -9.52 30.80 -5.79
N LEU A 267 -8.38 30.52 -5.16
CA LEU A 267 -7.84 29.17 -5.00
C LEU A 267 -8.85 28.18 -4.37
N VAL A 268 -9.58 28.62 -3.34
CA VAL A 268 -10.59 27.78 -2.67
C VAL A 268 -11.79 27.51 -3.57
N ALA A 269 -12.25 28.51 -4.32
CA ALA A 269 -13.34 28.34 -5.29
C ALA A 269 -12.93 27.39 -6.43
N LEU A 270 -11.68 27.50 -6.91
CA LEU A 270 -11.11 26.59 -7.90
C LEU A 270 -11.02 25.16 -7.35
N ALA A 271 -10.57 24.98 -6.11
CA ALA A 271 -10.50 23.66 -5.47
C ALA A 271 -11.87 22.96 -5.38
N LYS A 272 -12.95 23.74 -5.22
CA LYS A 272 -14.33 23.26 -5.24
C LYS A 272 -14.91 23.07 -6.65
N SER A 273 -14.25 23.56 -7.69
CA SER A 273 -14.71 23.39 -9.08
C SER A 273 -14.35 22.01 -9.65
N LYS A 274 -15.26 21.43 -10.44
CA LYS A 274 -15.07 20.17 -11.18
C LYS A 274 -13.79 20.17 -12.03
N TYR A 275 -13.46 21.31 -12.63
CA TYR A 275 -12.29 21.49 -13.50
C TYR A 275 -11.16 22.27 -12.81
N GLY A 276 -11.49 23.33 -12.07
CA GLY A 276 -10.50 24.19 -11.39
C GLY A 276 -9.63 23.45 -10.38
N ARG A 277 -10.13 22.35 -9.79
CA ARG A 277 -9.41 21.55 -8.79
C ARG A 277 -8.05 21.06 -9.27
N PHE A 278 -7.93 20.74 -10.56
CA PHE A 278 -6.69 20.23 -11.11
C PHE A 278 -5.63 21.33 -11.16
N VAL A 279 -6.02 22.55 -11.52
CA VAL A 279 -5.13 23.72 -11.49
C VAL A 279 -4.67 24.01 -10.05
N ALA A 280 -5.58 23.98 -9.08
CA ALA A 280 -5.25 24.16 -7.66
C ALA A 280 -4.26 23.07 -7.16
N GLN A 281 -4.47 21.81 -7.54
CA GLN A 281 -3.53 20.72 -7.23
C GLN A 281 -2.18 20.90 -7.91
N LYS A 282 -2.15 21.37 -9.17
CA LYS A 282 -0.87 21.65 -9.86
C LYS A 282 -0.11 22.78 -9.18
N LEU A 283 -0.78 23.84 -8.73
CA LEU A 283 -0.14 24.90 -7.94
C LEU A 283 0.50 24.34 -6.66
N LEU A 284 -0.18 23.43 -5.97
CA LEU A 284 0.40 22.73 -4.82
C LEU A 284 1.58 21.82 -5.19
N LYS A 285 1.50 21.08 -6.31
CA LYS A 285 2.54 20.10 -6.70
C LYS A 285 3.79 20.73 -7.31
N TYR A 286 3.61 21.82 -8.04
CA TYR A 286 4.62 22.41 -8.92
C TYR A 286 5.02 23.83 -8.51
N GLY A 287 4.29 24.45 -7.58
CA GLY A 287 4.57 25.79 -7.12
C GLY A 287 5.81 25.89 -6.23
N ALA A 288 6.38 27.09 -6.20
CA ALA A 288 7.48 27.44 -5.29
C ALA A 288 7.07 27.28 -3.81
N LYS A 289 8.04 27.34 -2.90
CA LYS A 289 7.77 27.14 -1.46
C LYS A 289 6.75 28.15 -0.92
N GLU A 290 6.84 29.39 -1.39
CA GLU A 290 5.99 30.52 -1.03
C GLU A 290 4.56 30.31 -1.53
N GLN A 291 4.40 29.85 -2.78
CA GLN A 291 3.11 29.54 -3.38
C GLN A 291 2.43 28.38 -2.64
N ARG A 292 3.19 27.32 -2.33
CA ARG A 292 2.69 26.21 -1.51
C ARG A 292 2.31 26.66 -0.11
N ALA A 293 3.11 27.50 0.54
CA ALA A 293 2.77 28.05 1.85
C ALA A 293 1.47 28.86 1.81
N TYR A 294 1.21 29.59 0.71
CA TYR A 294 -0.07 30.25 0.52
C TYR A 294 -1.23 29.26 0.35
N VAL A 295 -1.05 28.17 -0.41
CA VAL A 295 -2.06 27.09 -0.51
C VAL A 295 -2.39 26.55 0.89
N PHE A 296 -1.39 26.31 1.74
CA PHE A 296 -1.60 25.89 3.13
C PHE A 296 -2.39 26.93 3.94
N ARG A 297 -2.08 28.22 3.83
CA ARG A 297 -2.85 29.29 4.48
C ARG A 297 -4.29 29.40 3.96
N ALA A 298 -4.52 29.08 2.69
CA ALA A 298 -5.85 29.12 2.09
C ALA A 298 -6.75 27.98 2.60
N ILE A 299 -6.18 26.79 2.87
CA ILE A 299 -6.93 25.65 3.44
C ILE A 299 -7.10 25.76 4.96
N GLU A 300 -6.18 26.43 5.66
CA GLU A 300 -6.21 26.58 7.12
C GLU A 300 -7.52 27.22 7.60
N GLY A 301 -8.09 26.62 8.65
CA GLY A 301 -9.39 27.00 9.23
C GLY A 301 -10.60 26.54 8.43
N ARG A 302 -10.39 25.94 7.24
CA ARG A 302 -11.45 25.42 6.35
C ARG A 302 -11.26 23.93 6.04
N THR A 303 -10.34 23.26 6.70
CA THR A 303 -9.98 21.88 6.39
C THR A 303 -11.16 20.92 6.53
N PRO A 304 -11.98 20.96 7.61
CA PRO A 304 -13.14 20.08 7.73
C PRO A 304 -14.22 20.31 6.66
N GLU A 305 -14.35 21.56 6.17
CA GLU A 305 -15.28 21.91 5.10
C GLU A 305 -14.78 21.38 3.74
N LEU A 306 -13.52 21.65 3.41
CA LEU A 306 -12.91 21.23 2.15
C LEU A 306 -12.77 19.71 2.05
N LEU A 307 -12.50 19.03 3.16
CA LEU A 307 -12.38 17.57 3.20
C LEU A 307 -13.71 16.86 2.93
N LYS A 308 -14.85 17.45 3.32
CA LYS A 308 -16.20 16.92 3.00
C LYS A 308 -16.59 17.17 1.54
N HIS A 309 -15.93 18.08 0.85
CA HIS A 309 -16.27 18.45 -0.52
C HIS A 309 -15.68 17.45 -1.54
N ARG A 310 -16.51 16.86 -2.41
CA ARG A 310 -16.15 15.82 -3.39
C ARG A 310 -14.89 16.15 -4.22
N PHE A 311 -14.69 17.42 -4.56
CA PHE A 311 -13.54 17.86 -5.37
C PHE A 311 -12.38 18.44 -4.57
N ALA A 312 -12.66 19.13 -3.45
CA ALA A 312 -11.64 19.87 -2.71
C ALA A 312 -10.91 18.97 -1.72
N SER A 313 -11.52 17.84 -1.33
CA SER A 313 -10.92 16.83 -0.46
C SER A 313 -9.58 16.32 -0.99
N GLU A 314 -9.46 16.19 -2.32
CA GLU A 314 -8.23 15.76 -2.97
C GLU A 314 -7.09 16.78 -2.83
N LEU A 315 -7.39 18.09 -2.80
CA LEU A 315 -6.38 19.13 -2.54
C LEU A 315 -5.88 19.04 -1.10
N VAL A 316 -6.80 18.87 -0.14
CA VAL A 316 -6.48 18.70 1.29
C VAL A 316 -5.65 17.44 1.51
N GLU A 317 -6.07 16.29 0.94
CA GLU A 317 -5.33 15.03 1.04
C GLU A 317 -3.93 15.16 0.44
N THR A 318 -3.81 15.75 -0.76
CA THR A 318 -2.50 15.98 -1.38
C THR A 318 -1.62 16.86 -0.49
N ALA A 319 -2.18 17.93 0.10
CA ALA A 319 -1.46 18.81 1.00
C ALA A 319 -0.98 18.05 2.25
N TYR A 320 -1.85 17.25 2.86
CA TYR A 320 -1.57 16.48 4.06
C TYR A 320 -0.53 15.37 3.83
N ASN A 321 -0.73 14.56 2.79
CA ASN A 321 0.04 13.34 2.54
C ASN A 321 1.38 13.65 1.86
N GLU A 322 1.40 14.45 0.79
CA GLU A 322 2.60 14.66 -0.03
C GLU A 322 3.49 15.83 0.46
N PHE A 323 2.90 16.89 1.05
CA PHE A 323 3.63 18.16 1.27
C PHE A 323 3.73 18.62 2.73
N ALA A 324 2.79 18.24 3.60
CA ALA A 324 2.75 18.73 4.97
C ALA A 324 3.88 18.12 5.80
N ASN A 325 4.63 18.98 6.50
CA ASN A 325 5.53 18.55 7.54
C ASN A 325 4.77 18.14 8.82
N ALA A 326 5.47 17.63 9.83
CA ALA A 326 4.85 17.16 11.07
C ALA A 326 4.00 18.24 11.78
N ALA A 327 4.47 19.49 11.83
CA ALA A 327 3.74 20.59 12.46
C ALA A 327 2.49 20.99 11.66
N GLN A 328 2.58 21.01 10.33
CA GLN A 328 1.44 21.28 9.45
C GLN A 328 0.38 20.17 9.53
N ARG A 329 0.80 18.89 9.62
CA ARG A 329 -0.12 17.77 9.84
C ARG A 329 -0.84 17.91 11.18
N ALA A 330 -0.13 18.27 12.25
CA ALA A 330 -0.74 18.54 13.55
C ALA A 330 -1.74 19.71 13.50
N ALA A 331 -1.38 20.82 12.83
CA ALA A 331 -2.26 21.98 12.69
C ALA A 331 -3.55 21.67 11.92
N ILE A 332 -3.46 20.81 10.89
CA ILE A 332 -4.61 20.29 10.14
C ILE A 332 -5.51 19.43 11.05
N LEU A 333 -4.94 18.50 11.82
CA LEU A 333 -5.70 17.64 12.74
C LEU A 333 -6.44 18.44 13.82
N GLN A 334 -5.80 19.49 14.36
CA GLN A 334 -6.40 20.38 15.36
C GLN A 334 -7.72 21.01 14.92
N GLU A 335 -7.95 21.22 13.62
CA GLU A 335 -9.24 21.76 13.11
C GLU A 335 -10.43 20.85 13.39
N PHE A 336 -10.21 19.56 13.62
CA PHE A 336 -11.26 18.57 13.89
C PHE A 336 -11.55 18.41 15.38
N PHE A 337 -10.73 18.99 16.26
CA PHE A 337 -10.85 18.85 17.73
C PHE A 337 -11.73 19.94 18.36
N GLY A 338 -12.11 20.96 17.59
CA GLY A 338 -13.12 21.96 17.97
C GLY A 338 -12.87 23.36 17.40
N PRO A 339 -13.85 24.27 17.49
CA PRO A 339 -13.76 25.61 16.89
C PRO A 339 -12.59 26.45 17.41
N GLU A 340 -12.27 26.33 18.71
CA GLU A 340 -11.14 27.06 19.31
C GLU A 340 -9.80 26.64 18.68
N LEU A 341 -9.58 25.33 18.48
CA LEU A 341 -8.35 24.78 17.88
C LEU A 341 -8.33 24.90 16.35
N ALA A 342 -9.49 25.16 15.73
CA ALA A 342 -9.55 25.53 14.33
C ALA A 342 -8.96 26.93 14.09
N LEU A 343 -9.24 27.88 14.99
CA LEU A 343 -8.81 29.28 14.89
C LEU A 343 -7.47 29.57 15.58
N PHE A 344 -7.22 28.96 16.73
CA PHE A 344 -6.05 29.20 17.58
C PHE A 344 -5.24 27.92 17.76
N LYS A 345 -4.26 27.72 16.87
CA LYS A 345 -3.38 26.55 16.91
C LYS A 345 -2.54 26.53 18.17
N SER A 346 -2.41 25.36 18.79
CA SER A 346 -1.50 25.13 19.90
C SER A 346 -0.33 24.26 19.46
N THR A 347 0.89 24.66 19.81
CA THR A 347 2.10 23.83 19.63
C THR A 347 2.16 22.66 20.59
N SER A 348 1.41 22.69 21.69
CA SER A 348 1.36 21.62 22.69
C SER A 348 0.41 20.49 22.31
N ILE A 349 -0.46 20.68 21.32
CA ILE A 349 -1.47 19.70 20.90
C ILE A 349 -1.04 19.14 19.54
N VAL A 350 -0.45 17.96 19.54
CA VAL A 350 -0.01 17.30 18.30
C VAL A 350 -1.01 16.24 17.87
N ARG A 351 -1.63 15.58 18.84
CA ARG A 351 -2.59 14.48 18.65
C ARG A 351 -3.87 14.68 19.45
N LEU A 352 -4.89 13.87 19.17
CA LEU A 352 -6.14 13.83 19.92
C LEU A 352 -5.89 13.61 21.42
N LYS A 353 -4.97 12.70 21.80
CA LYS A 353 -4.60 12.48 23.21
C LYS A 353 -4.21 13.76 23.94
N ASP A 354 -3.46 14.65 23.27
CA ASP A 354 -3.05 15.93 23.85
C ASP A 354 -4.24 16.89 23.96
N ALA A 355 -5.14 16.87 22.98
CA ALA A 355 -6.38 17.65 23.01
C ALA A 355 -7.34 17.17 24.11
N LEU A 356 -7.39 15.87 24.37
CA LEU A 356 -8.19 15.29 25.46
C LEU A 356 -7.62 15.59 26.84
N ALA A 357 -6.32 15.91 26.95
CA ALA A 357 -5.73 16.38 28.20
C ALA A 357 -6.17 17.82 28.58
N THR A 358 -6.93 18.50 27.72
CA THR A 358 -7.53 19.82 28.03
C THR A 358 -8.76 19.69 28.94
N LYS A 359 -9.31 20.82 29.42
CA LYS A 359 -10.43 20.84 30.38
C LYS A 359 -11.75 20.27 29.83
N ARG A 360 -11.89 20.00 28.52
CA ARG A 360 -13.16 19.66 27.86
C ARG A 360 -13.08 18.44 26.92
N PRO A 361 -12.63 17.26 27.39
CA PRO A 361 -12.40 16.12 26.52
C PRO A 361 -13.67 15.57 25.85
N GLY A 362 -14.83 15.61 26.52
CA GLY A 362 -16.10 15.17 25.92
C GLY A 362 -16.54 16.01 24.72
N LEU A 363 -16.32 17.33 24.77
CA LEU A 363 -16.63 18.21 23.64
C LEU A 363 -15.68 17.98 22.47
N VAL A 364 -14.40 17.70 22.73
CA VAL A 364 -13.43 17.35 21.69
C VAL A 364 -13.84 16.06 20.97
N MET A 365 -14.19 15.01 21.73
CA MET A 365 -14.68 13.75 21.15
C MET A 365 -15.97 13.95 20.34
N GLN A 366 -16.92 14.72 20.88
CA GLN A 366 -18.19 15.00 20.21
C GLN A 366 -17.99 15.76 18.89
N HIS A 367 -17.13 16.79 18.87
CA HIS A 367 -16.83 17.52 17.63
C HIS A 367 -16.17 16.61 16.59
N LEU A 368 -15.15 15.84 16.98
CA LEU A 368 -14.48 14.92 16.06
C LEU A 368 -15.45 13.88 15.50
N GLN A 369 -16.28 13.29 16.35
CA GLN A 369 -17.33 12.34 15.95
C GLN A 369 -18.28 12.92 14.89
N GLN A 370 -18.76 14.15 15.06
CA GLN A 370 -19.64 14.81 14.09
C GLN A 370 -18.98 14.96 12.71
N HIS A 371 -17.67 15.24 12.67
CA HIS A 371 -16.94 15.25 11.41
C HIS A 371 -16.78 13.86 10.82
N LEU A 372 -16.41 12.87 11.64
CA LEU A 372 -16.17 11.50 11.20
C LEU A 372 -17.40 10.85 10.57
N LEU A 373 -18.59 11.03 11.12
CA LEU A 373 -19.84 10.52 10.53
C LEU A 373 -20.06 11.00 9.08
N ALA A 374 -19.71 12.24 8.78
CA ALA A 374 -19.79 12.79 7.42
C ALA A 374 -18.63 12.28 6.53
N LEU A 375 -17.46 12.06 7.10
CA LEU A 375 -16.27 11.61 6.38
C LEU A 375 -16.26 10.10 6.10
N THR A 376 -17.10 9.32 6.79
CA THR A 376 -17.28 7.88 6.51
C THR A 376 -18.21 7.58 5.34
N GLN A 377 -18.60 8.58 4.56
CA GLN A 377 -19.28 8.33 3.29
C GLN A 377 -18.34 7.70 2.25
N LYS A 378 -18.93 6.97 1.28
CA LYS A 378 -18.21 6.38 0.14
C LYS A 378 -17.38 7.47 -0.57
N ASP A 379 -16.17 7.12 -1.01
CA ASP A 379 -15.10 7.97 -1.56
C ASP A 379 -14.19 8.76 -0.60
N LEU A 380 -14.64 9.18 0.59
CA LEU A 380 -13.80 10.01 1.47
C LEU A 380 -12.90 9.18 2.42
N ILE A 381 -13.36 7.98 2.79
CA ILE A 381 -12.62 7.04 3.65
C ILE A 381 -11.23 6.67 3.10
N ARG A 382 -11.00 6.79 1.78
CA ARG A 382 -9.71 6.45 1.17
C ARG A 382 -8.57 7.41 1.53
N HIS A 383 -8.90 8.63 1.99
CA HIS A 383 -7.92 9.66 2.32
C HIS A 383 -7.17 9.31 3.60
N SER A 384 -5.84 9.42 3.57
CA SER A 384 -4.98 9.10 4.73
C SER A 384 -5.27 10.00 5.93
N LEU A 385 -5.64 11.26 5.69
CA LEU A 385 -6.09 12.18 6.76
C LEU A 385 -7.33 11.64 7.48
N VAL A 386 -8.32 11.15 6.74
CA VAL A 386 -9.56 10.59 7.32
C VAL A 386 -9.25 9.33 8.13
N GLN A 387 -8.41 8.45 7.59
CA GLN A 387 -7.99 7.22 8.28
C GLN A 387 -7.19 7.50 9.55
N HIS A 388 -6.37 8.55 9.56
CA HIS A 388 -5.66 8.99 10.77
C HIS A 388 -6.64 9.52 11.83
N LEU A 389 -7.58 10.38 11.45
CA LEU A 389 -8.62 10.87 12.36
C LEU A 389 -9.49 9.71 12.93
N LEU A 390 -9.86 8.75 12.08
CA LEU A 390 -10.56 7.53 12.48
C LEU A 390 -9.73 6.71 13.47
N LEU A 391 -8.42 6.54 13.22
CA LEU A 391 -7.55 5.78 14.09
C LEU A 391 -7.44 6.44 15.47
N GLU A 392 -7.16 7.75 15.54
CA GLU A 392 -7.06 8.44 16.83
C GLU A 392 -8.39 8.39 17.59
N TYR A 393 -9.52 8.62 16.91
CA TYR A 393 -10.83 8.55 17.54
C TYR A 393 -11.15 7.16 18.09
N LEU A 394 -10.92 6.11 17.29
CA LEU A 394 -11.25 4.73 17.69
C LEU A 394 -10.30 4.18 18.76
N GLU A 395 -9.02 4.54 18.75
CA GLU A 395 -8.08 4.15 19.82
C GLU A 395 -8.47 4.75 21.18
N GLU A 396 -9.05 5.96 21.20
CA GLU A 396 -9.56 6.59 22.42
C GLU A 396 -10.95 6.09 22.82
N ALA A 397 -11.86 5.91 21.86
CA ALA A 397 -13.23 5.48 22.12
C ALA A 397 -13.31 3.99 22.49
N VAL A 398 -12.42 3.15 21.95
CA VAL A 398 -12.43 1.70 22.15
C VAL A 398 -11.00 1.18 22.36
N PRO A 399 -10.42 1.41 23.55
CA PRO A 399 -9.03 1.04 23.83
C PRO A 399 -8.81 -0.47 23.83
N ALA A 400 -7.55 -0.88 23.62
CA ALA A 400 -7.17 -2.28 23.51
C ALA A 400 -7.56 -3.10 24.76
N GLY A 401 -8.44 -4.08 24.58
CA GLY A 401 -8.95 -4.95 25.65
C GLY A 401 -10.32 -4.52 26.21
N ALA A 402 -10.92 -3.43 25.72
CA ALA A 402 -12.29 -3.07 26.04
C ALA A 402 -13.30 -3.90 25.23
N SER A 403 -14.37 -4.37 25.88
CA SER A 403 -15.50 -5.06 25.24
C SER A 403 -16.54 -4.10 24.63
N GLY A 404 -16.37 -2.80 24.81
CA GLY A 404 -17.29 -1.77 24.33
C GLY A 404 -16.68 -0.37 24.39
N CYS A 405 -17.50 0.63 24.06
CA CYS A 405 -17.13 2.04 24.14
C CYS A 405 -16.71 2.43 25.57
N GLN A 406 -15.63 3.20 25.70
CA GLN A 406 -15.14 3.73 26.97
C GLN A 406 -14.88 5.24 26.89
N GLY A 407 -14.73 5.86 28.06
CA GLY A 407 -14.28 7.24 28.18
C GLY A 407 -15.37 8.27 27.84
N ASN A 408 -14.97 9.32 27.12
CA ASN A 408 -15.82 10.48 26.83
C ASN A 408 -16.53 10.39 25.46
N ALA A 409 -16.50 9.23 24.81
CA ALA A 409 -17.16 9.01 23.52
C ALA A 409 -18.61 8.54 23.71
N ASP A 410 -19.50 8.96 22.82
CA ASP A 410 -20.87 8.46 22.79
C ASP A 410 -20.91 7.04 22.21
N ALA A 411 -21.31 6.07 23.04
CA ALA A 411 -21.39 4.67 22.66
C ALA A 411 -22.33 4.42 21.46
N SER A 412 -23.44 5.15 21.36
CA SER A 412 -24.40 4.99 20.25
C SER A 412 -23.76 5.43 18.93
N ALA A 413 -23.06 6.56 18.96
CA ALA A 413 -22.40 7.08 17.78
C ALA A 413 -21.16 6.27 17.36
N VAL A 414 -20.40 5.75 18.31
CA VAL A 414 -19.31 4.80 18.02
C VAL A 414 -19.88 3.56 17.33
N ALA A 415 -21.01 3.02 17.81
CA ALA A 415 -21.66 1.88 17.17
C ALA A 415 -22.11 2.20 15.73
N SER A 416 -22.76 3.36 15.52
CA SER A 416 -23.16 3.83 14.18
C SER A 416 -21.97 4.01 13.23
N LEU A 417 -20.87 4.57 13.73
CA LEU A 417 -19.63 4.73 12.97
C LEU A 417 -19.03 3.37 12.58
N MET A 418 -18.95 2.42 13.52
CA MET A 418 -18.45 1.06 13.26
C MET A 418 -19.30 0.32 12.22
N GLU A 419 -20.63 0.48 12.27
CA GLU A 419 -21.54 -0.11 11.29
C GLU A 419 -21.31 0.44 9.88
N ASN A 420 -21.12 1.75 9.73
CA ASN A 420 -20.78 2.37 8.45
C ASN A 420 -19.41 1.89 7.93
N LEU A 421 -18.40 1.85 8.80
CA LEU A 421 -17.04 1.42 8.44
C LEU A 421 -16.98 -0.04 8.00
N ARG A 422 -17.78 -0.92 8.62
CA ARG A 422 -17.87 -2.34 8.28
C ARG A 422 -18.18 -2.58 6.79
N GLU A 423 -19.03 -1.75 6.19
CA GLU A 423 -19.39 -1.87 4.77
C GLU A 423 -18.30 -1.31 3.84
N ASN A 424 -17.36 -0.54 4.38
CA ASN A 424 -16.38 0.25 3.63
C ASN A 424 -14.93 -0.01 4.08
N LEU A 425 -14.59 -1.27 4.39
CA LEU A 425 -13.23 -1.64 4.82
C LEU A 425 -12.20 -1.58 3.69
N VAL A 426 -12.55 -2.02 2.47
CA VAL A 426 -11.61 -2.15 1.33
C VAL A 426 -10.86 -0.84 1.02
N PRO A 427 -11.51 0.33 0.93
CA PRO A 427 -10.82 1.58 0.62
C PRO A 427 -9.74 1.97 1.64
N MET A 428 -9.71 1.39 2.84
CA MET A 428 -8.72 1.69 3.87
C MET A 428 -7.49 0.77 3.83
N LEU A 429 -7.56 -0.36 3.12
CA LEU A 429 -6.53 -1.40 3.22
C LEU A 429 -5.21 -1.06 2.50
N HIS A 430 -5.14 0.06 1.81
CA HIS A 430 -3.95 0.47 1.08
C HIS A 430 -3.00 1.37 1.90
N THR A 431 -3.34 1.73 3.14
CA THR A 431 -2.53 2.58 4.03
C THR A 431 -2.27 1.91 5.37
N ARG A 432 -1.25 2.36 6.09
CA ARG A 432 -0.92 1.82 7.41
C ARG A 432 -1.97 2.18 8.46
N GLU A 433 -2.43 3.43 8.54
CA GLU A 433 -3.50 3.79 9.48
C GLU A 433 -4.82 3.10 9.14
N GLY A 434 -5.19 3.06 7.86
CA GLY A 434 -6.44 2.46 7.40
C GLY A 434 -6.54 0.96 7.72
N VAL A 435 -5.45 0.21 7.58
CA VAL A 435 -5.41 -1.20 8.01
C VAL A 435 -5.61 -1.34 9.52
N LYS A 436 -5.03 -0.46 10.34
CA LYS A 436 -5.27 -0.48 11.79
C LYS A 436 -6.73 -0.19 12.14
N VAL A 437 -7.34 0.80 11.48
CA VAL A 437 -8.77 1.10 11.62
C VAL A 437 -9.60 -0.13 11.25
N ALA A 438 -9.32 -0.76 10.11
CA ALA A 438 -10.03 -1.96 9.68
C ALA A 438 -9.92 -3.12 10.69
N LEU A 439 -8.74 -3.30 11.30
CA LEU A 439 -8.52 -4.32 12.33
C LEU A 439 -9.23 -4.01 13.65
N LEU A 440 -9.29 -2.73 14.05
CA LEU A 440 -10.10 -2.30 15.19
C LEU A 440 -11.58 -2.59 14.93
N VAL A 441 -12.11 -2.21 13.76
CA VAL A 441 -13.49 -2.50 13.39
C VAL A 441 -13.75 -4.01 13.47
N VAL A 442 -12.94 -4.83 12.78
CA VAL A 442 -13.08 -6.29 12.76
C VAL A 442 -13.07 -6.91 14.16
N ARG A 443 -12.22 -6.41 15.07
CA ARG A 443 -12.16 -6.89 16.46
C ARG A 443 -13.48 -6.76 17.20
N HIS A 444 -14.27 -5.74 16.88
CA HIS A 444 -15.56 -5.46 17.55
C HIS A 444 -16.78 -5.97 16.77
N LEU A 445 -16.59 -6.60 15.61
CA LEU A 445 -17.68 -7.22 14.88
C LEU A 445 -18.10 -8.54 15.53
N SER A 446 -19.41 -8.80 15.53
CA SER A 446 -19.91 -10.14 15.80
C SER A 446 -19.41 -11.11 14.70
N HIS A 447 -19.32 -12.41 15.02
CA HIS A 447 -18.92 -13.43 14.04
C HIS A 447 -19.79 -13.40 12.76
N LYS A 448 -21.11 -13.20 12.92
CA LYS A 448 -22.06 -13.03 11.80
C LYS A 448 -21.73 -11.80 10.96
N ASP A 449 -21.30 -10.72 11.59
CA ASP A 449 -21.03 -9.45 10.92
C ASP A 449 -19.68 -9.41 10.21
N LEU A 450 -18.66 -10.02 10.81
CA LEU A 450 -17.37 -10.25 10.18
C LEU A 450 -17.53 -11.05 8.88
N LYS A 451 -18.30 -12.14 8.90
CA LYS A 451 -18.56 -12.95 7.70
C LYS A 451 -19.23 -12.14 6.60
N ARG A 452 -20.15 -11.26 6.95
CA ARG A 452 -20.81 -10.34 6.00
C ARG A 452 -19.82 -9.31 5.43
N ALA A 453 -18.96 -8.73 6.27
CA ALA A 453 -17.91 -7.81 5.82
C ALA A 453 -16.91 -8.50 4.88
N LEU A 454 -16.40 -9.68 5.23
CA LEU A 454 -15.47 -10.40 4.35
C LEU A 454 -16.11 -10.82 3.01
N LYS A 455 -17.42 -11.10 3.00
CA LYS A 455 -18.15 -11.35 1.74
C LYS A 455 -18.26 -10.11 0.86
N SER A 456 -18.45 -8.91 1.42
CA SER A 456 -18.48 -7.67 0.64
C SER A 456 -17.09 -7.28 0.10
N MET A 457 -16.03 -7.77 0.75
CA MET A 457 -14.65 -7.59 0.31
C MET A 457 -14.20 -8.58 -0.77
N LYS A 458 -15.05 -9.54 -1.15
CA LYS A 458 -14.74 -10.53 -2.17
C LYS A 458 -14.31 -9.82 -3.46
N THR A 459 -13.34 -10.40 -4.17
CA THR A 459 -12.62 -9.85 -5.35
C THR A 459 -11.55 -8.82 -5.06
N PHE A 460 -11.44 -8.32 -3.82
CA PHE A 460 -10.42 -7.33 -3.42
C PHE A 460 -9.39 -7.91 -2.44
N LEU A 461 -9.56 -9.13 -1.96
CA LEU A 461 -8.66 -9.72 -0.95
C LEU A 461 -7.29 -10.04 -1.56
N CYS A 462 -7.22 -10.50 -2.82
CA CYS A 462 -5.93 -10.69 -3.50
C CYS A 462 -5.18 -9.37 -3.65
N THR A 463 -5.84 -8.34 -4.17
CA THR A 463 -5.27 -6.99 -4.30
C THR A 463 -4.80 -6.45 -2.95
N SER A 464 -5.56 -6.69 -1.89
CA SER A 464 -5.19 -6.30 -0.52
C SER A 464 -3.98 -7.10 -0.01
N ALA A 465 -3.92 -8.41 -0.25
CA ALA A 465 -2.79 -9.27 0.11
C ALA A 465 -1.50 -8.88 -0.62
N CYS A 466 -1.61 -8.35 -1.83
CA CYS A 466 -0.48 -7.88 -2.65
C CYS A 466 -0.04 -6.44 -2.33
N ASN A 467 -0.78 -5.71 -1.48
CA ASN A 467 -0.49 -4.33 -1.11
C ASN A 467 0.53 -4.23 0.05
N GLU A 468 1.34 -3.16 0.07
CA GLU A 468 2.37 -2.89 1.10
C GLU A 468 1.84 -2.82 2.53
N HIS A 469 0.57 -2.46 2.72
CA HIS A 469 -0.05 -2.40 4.03
C HIS A 469 -1.18 -3.43 4.16
N GLY A 470 -1.96 -3.63 3.10
CA GLY A 470 -3.13 -4.52 3.12
C GLY A 470 -2.82 -5.97 3.46
N TYR A 471 -1.60 -6.45 3.18
CA TYR A 471 -1.21 -7.81 3.56
C TYR A 471 -1.27 -8.02 5.08
N LEU A 472 -1.03 -6.98 5.90
CA LEU A 472 -1.13 -7.05 7.36
C LEU A 472 -2.56 -7.34 7.84
N PHE A 473 -3.57 -6.89 7.09
CA PHE A 473 -4.96 -7.21 7.37
C PHE A 473 -5.21 -8.71 7.18
N VAL A 474 -4.75 -9.27 6.05
CA VAL A 474 -4.88 -10.69 5.74
C VAL A 474 -4.10 -11.56 6.72
N LEU A 475 -2.87 -11.18 7.07
CA LEU A 475 -2.09 -11.84 8.11
C LEU A 475 -2.80 -11.81 9.45
N SER A 476 -3.44 -10.71 9.80
CA SER A 476 -4.20 -10.57 11.04
C SER A 476 -5.45 -11.46 11.10
N LEU A 477 -6.13 -11.68 9.96
CA LEU A 477 -7.21 -12.67 9.86
C LEU A 477 -6.69 -14.11 10.05
N ALA A 478 -5.49 -14.40 9.54
CA ALA A 478 -4.82 -15.70 9.68
C ALA A 478 -4.19 -15.91 11.08
N GLU A 479 -3.79 -14.84 11.76
CA GLU A 479 -3.23 -14.89 13.12
C GLU A 479 -4.34 -15.13 14.16
N ARG A 480 -5.45 -14.39 14.06
CA ARG A 480 -6.48 -14.36 15.10
C ARG A 480 -7.57 -15.40 14.89
N HIS A 481 -8.16 -15.86 15.99
CA HIS A 481 -9.23 -16.85 16.03
C HIS A 481 -10.62 -16.27 15.71
N TRP A 482 -10.69 -15.32 14.76
CA TRP A 482 -11.96 -14.72 14.34
C TRP A 482 -12.79 -15.61 13.41
N LEU A 483 -12.15 -16.58 12.77
CA LEU A 483 -12.75 -17.50 11.80
C LEU A 483 -12.34 -18.94 12.11
N THR A 484 -13.23 -19.90 11.83
CA THR A 484 -12.82 -21.31 11.81
C THR A 484 -11.90 -21.58 10.60
N PRO A 485 -11.12 -22.68 10.58
CA PRO A 485 -10.30 -23.03 9.42
C PRO A 485 -11.08 -23.09 8.10
N GLU A 486 -12.30 -23.64 8.13
CA GLU A 486 -13.18 -23.79 6.97
C GLU A 486 -13.71 -22.44 6.48
N GLU A 487 -14.00 -21.53 7.42
CA GLU A 487 -14.42 -20.17 7.10
C GLU A 487 -13.27 -19.33 6.55
N LEU A 488 -12.08 -19.45 7.14
CA LEU A 488 -10.86 -18.82 6.63
C LEU A 488 -10.59 -19.29 5.19
N HIS A 489 -10.72 -20.59 4.94
CA HIS A 489 -10.60 -21.13 3.58
C HIS A 489 -11.67 -20.54 2.64
N LYS A 490 -12.96 -20.67 2.99
CA LYS A 490 -14.08 -20.31 2.11
C LYS A 490 -14.17 -18.81 1.81
N LEU A 491 -13.85 -17.97 2.79
CA LEU A 491 -14.01 -16.51 2.72
C LEU A 491 -12.73 -15.79 2.29
N VAL A 492 -11.55 -16.34 2.57
CA VAL A 492 -10.26 -15.68 2.31
C VAL A 492 -9.41 -16.51 1.35
N LEU A 493 -8.99 -17.72 1.74
CA LEU A 493 -7.97 -18.45 0.99
C LEU A 493 -8.42 -18.87 -0.40
N ARG A 494 -9.69 -19.24 -0.60
CA ARG A 494 -10.19 -19.65 -1.92
C ARG A 494 -9.95 -18.55 -2.97
N GLU A 495 -10.28 -17.30 -2.65
CA GLU A 495 -10.05 -16.17 -3.57
C GLU A 495 -8.56 -15.90 -3.77
N LEU A 496 -7.76 -15.94 -2.69
CA LEU A 496 -6.32 -15.77 -2.78
C LEU A 496 -5.68 -16.80 -3.72
N PHE A 497 -6.09 -18.07 -3.60
CA PHE A 497 -5.58 -19.15 -4.43
C PHE A 497 -6.13 -19.15 -5.84
N ASP A 498 -7.28 -18.53 -6.11
CA ASP A 498 -7.75 -18.28 -7.48
C ASP A 498 -6.77 -17.39 -8.26
N SER A 499 -6.10 -16.47 -7.57
CA SER A 499 -5.03 -15.61 -8.09
C SER A 499 -3.64 -15.99 -7.52
N LEU A 500 -3.37 -17.28 -7.31
CA LEU A 500 -2.12 -17.75 -6.68
C LEU A 500 -0.86 -17.18 -7.34
N GLN A 501 -0.86 -17.05 -8.67
CA GLN A 501 0.29 -16.53 -9.39
C GLN A 501 0.61 -15.08 -9.02
N GLU A 502 -0.41 -14.24 -8.91
CA GLU A 502 -0.26 -12.83 -8.52
C GLU A 502 0.35 -12.71 -7.12
N LEU A 503 -0.05 -13.59 -6.19
CA LEU A 503 0.51 -13.65 -4.84
C LEU A 503 1.98 -14.06 -4.85
N ILE A 504 2.35 -15.04 -5.67
CA ILE A 504 3.73 -15.51 -5.79
C ILE A 504 4.64 -14.42 -6.37
N ASP A 505 4.16 -13.65 -7.35
CA ASP A 505 4.94 -12.58 -7.98
C ASP A 505 5.08 -11.36 -7.06
N SER A 506 4.06 -11.07 -6.24
CA SER A 506 4.09 -10.00 -5.25
C SER A 506 4.98 -10.30 -4.05
N GLN A 507 5.85 -9.36 -3.67
CA GLN A 507 6.64 -9.48 -2.43
C GLN A 507 5.80 -9.53 -1.16
N PHE A 508 4.62 -8.90 -1.16
CA PHE A 508 3.70 -8.89 -0.03
C PHE A 508 2.78 -10.12 -0.06
N GLY A 509 2.34 -10.53 -1.26
CA GLY A 509 1.60 -11.77 -1.46
C GLY A 509 2.39 -13.00 -0.98
N ARG A 510 3.70 -13.06 -1.28
CA ARG A 510 4.59 -14.11 -0.75
C ARG A 510 4.65 -14.12 0.77
N LYS A 511 4.61 -12.97 1.45
CA LYS A 511 4.55 -12.93 2.92
C LYS A 511 3.26 -13.55 3.44
N VAL A 512 2.13 -13.37 2.76
CA VAL A 512 0.87 -14.06 3.10
C VAL A 512 1.03 -15.57 2.96
N LEU A 513 1.56 -16.04 1.83
CA LEU A 513 1.78 -17.48 1.62
C LEU A 513 2.74 -18.09 2.66
N LEU A 514 3.87 -17.42 2.91
CA LEU A 514 4.85 -17.84 3.92
C LEU A 514 4.24 -17.86 5.33
N TYR A 515 3.39 -16.90 5.68
CA TYR A 515 2.74 -16.90 6.99
C TYR A 515 1.75 -18.06 7.15
N LEU A 516 1.06 -18.44 6.08
CA LEU A 516 0.15 -19.59 6.10
C LEU A 516 0.90 -20.92 6.27
N LEU A 517 2.11 -21.04 5.71
CA LEU A 517 2.95 -22.24 5.78
C LEU A 517 3.75 -22.33 7.08
N SER A 518 4.33 -21.22 7.51
CA SER A 518 5.29 -21.12 8.62
C SER A 518 4.99 -19.85 9.43
N PRO A 519 3.88 -19.85 10.20
CA PRO A 519 3.44 -18.67 10.94
C PRO A 519 4.48 -18.28 12.00
N ARG A 520 4.70 -16.97 12.13
CA ARG A 520 5.64 -16.36 13.10
C ARG A 520 7.11 -16.81 12.97
N ASP A 521 7.51 -17.39 11.83
CA ASP A 521 8.90 -17.80 11.61
C ASP A 521 9.83 -16.57 11.53
N PRO A 522 10.87 -16.47 12.39
CA PRO A 522 11.80 -15.35 12.37
C PRO A 522 12.62 -15.24 11.08
N LEU A 523 12.66 -16.28 10.25
CA LEU A 523 13.26 -16.23 8.91
C LEU A 523 12.51 -15.26 7.99
N HIS A 524 11.19 -15.15 8.16
CA HIS A 524 10.29 -14.39 7.27
C HIS A 524 9.75 -13.13 7.94
N PHE A 525 9.57 -13.14 9.27
CA PHE A 525 8.89 -12.09 10.02
C PHE A 525 9.77 -11.54 11.14
N SER A 526 10.14 -10.25 11.03
CA SER A 526 10.89 -9.58 12.09
C SER A 526 10.03 -9.33 13.34
N PRO A 527 10.63 -9.20 14.53
CA PRO A 527 9.88 -8.86 15.75
C PRO A 527 9.08 -7.56 15.62
N GLN A 528 9.61 -6.57 14.89
CA GLN A 528 8.90 -5.31 14.62
C GLN A 528 7.66 -5.53 13.76
N LEU A 529 7.74 -6.35 12.72
CA LEU A 529 6.60 -6.71 11.88
C LEU A 529 5.55 -7.48 12.71
N MET A 530 5.99 -8.43 13.54
CA MET A 530 5.11 -9.16 14.43
C MET A 530 4.39 -8.23 15.42
N SER A 531 5.04 -7.17 15.92
CA SER A 531 4.38 -6.19 16.79
C SER A 531 3.27 -5.39 16.10
N LEU A 532 3.25 -5.33 14.76
CA LEU A 532 2.17 -4.70 14.00
C LEU A 532 0.96 -5.63 13.85
N ILE A 533 1.21 -6.93 13.67
CA ILE A 533 0.17 -7.97 13.54
C ILE A 533 -0.43 -8.27 14.91
N LEU A 534 0.42 -8.39 15.92
CA LEU A 534 0.11 -8.60 17.34
C LEU A 534 0.63 -7.43 18.17
N PRO A 535 -0.13 -6.33 18.30
CA PRO A 535 0.23 -5.25 19.20
C PRO A 535 0.38 -5.78 20.63
N PRO A 536 1.42 -5.36 21.38
CA PRO A 536 1.53 -5.71 22.79
C PRO A 536 0.30 -5.22 23.56
N ALA A 537 -0.18 -6.03 24.51
CA ALA A 537 -1.25 -5.61 25.40
C ALA A 537 -0.85 -4.29 26.09
N ALA A 538 -1.74 -3.30 26.06
CA ALA A 538 -1.47 -2.00 26.65
C ALA A 538 -1.10 -2.16 28.13
N ALA A 539 0.09 -1.69 28.51
CA ALA A 539 0.55 -1.66 29.89
C ALA A 539 -0.35 -0.70 30.69
N GLY A 540 -1.44 -1.22 31.27
CA GLY A 540 -2.41 -0.42 32.02
C GLY A 540 -3.78 -1.07 32.22
N ALA A 541 -4.15 -2.07 31.42
CA ALA A 541 -5.43 -2.77 31.61
C ALA A 541 -5.28 -3.87 32.68
N GLY A 542 -5.49 -3.52 33.95
CA GLY A 542 -5.57 -4.45 35.10
C GLY A 542 -6.77 -5.42 35.07
N GLY A 543 -7.33 -5.71 33.90
CA GLY A 543 -8.42 -6.66 33.71
C GLY A 543 -7.89 -7.99 33.19
N LYS A 544 -8.21 -9.08 33.89
CA LYS A 544 -7.84 -10.47 33.54
C LYS A 544 -8.24 -10.88 32.11
N SER A 545 -9.12 -10.13 31.43
CA SER A 545 -9.63 -10.43 30.09
C SER A 545 -8.68 -10.09 28.92
N ALA A 546 -7.68 -9.22 29.09
CA ALA A 546 -6.78 -8.83 27.99
C ALA A 546 -5.58 -9.79 27.82
N VAL A 547 -5.35 -10.67 28.79
CA VAL A 547 -4.23 -11.62 28.81
C VAL A 547 -4.61 -12.94 28.11
N GLU A 548 -5.90 -13.26 27.98
CA GLU A 548 -6.36 -14.55 27.45
C GLU A 548 -6.43 -14.61 25.91
N GLU A 549 -6.49 -13.48 25.17
CA GLU A 549 -6.49 -13.51 23.69
C GLU A 549 -5.15 -13.92 23.06
N ASN A 550 -4.06 -14.03 23.84
CA ASN A 550 -2.70 -14.33 23.36
C ASN A 550 -2.13 -15.67 23.86
N SER A 551 -2.94 -16.58 24.39
CA SER A 551 -2.46 -17.88 24.90
C SER A 551 -2.23 -18.94 23.81
N VAL A 552 -2.36 -18.60 22.53
CA VAL A 552 -2.23 -19.55 21.42
C VAL A 552 -0.77 -19.78 21.11
N THR A 553 -0.32 -21.01 21.29
CA THR A 553 1.04 -21.42 20.95
C THR A 553 1.24 -21.38 19.44
N THR A 554 2.48 -21.18 18.99
CA THR A 554 2.82 -21.22 17.55
C THR A 554 2.41 -22.55 16.91
N GLU A 555 2.41 -23.64 17.66
CA GLU A 555 2.00 -24.97 17.20
C GLU A 555 0.49 -25.05 16.96
N GLN A 556 -0.33 -24.58 17.92
CA GLN A 556 -1.79 -24.53 17.76
C GLN A 556 -2.20 -23.68 16.56
N LEU A 557 -1.51 -22.54 16.35
CA LEU A 557 -1.72 -21.68 15.20
C LEU A 557 -1.34 -22.40 13.89
N ARG A 558 -0.19 -23.09 13.87
CA ARG A 558 0.26 -23.88 12.71
C ARG A 558 -0.76 -24.95 12.35
N GLU A 559 -1.27 -25.70 13.33
CA GLU A 559 -2.32 -26.70 13.10
C GLU A 559 -3.58 -26.10 12.49
N ARG A 560 -4.03 -24.95 13.02
CA ARG A 560 -5.21 -24.24 12.50
C ARG A 560 -5.03 -23.84 11.04
N LEU A 561 -3.88 -23.25 10.71
CA LEU A 561 -3.57 -22.80 9.35
C LEU A 561 -3.36 -23.97 8.40
N HIS A 562 -2.73 -25.06 8.86
CA HIS A 562 -2.60 -26.30 8.10
C HIS A 562 -3.97 -26.89 7.74
N ARG A 563 -4.93 -26.90 8.68
CA ARG A 563 -6.31 -27.33 8.38
C ARG A 563 -6.95 -26.45 7.32
N ALA A 564 -6.82 -25.13 7.41
CA ALA A 564 -7.36 -24.21 6.41
C ALA A 564 -6.68 -24.37 5.03
N LEU A 565 -5.37 -24.63 5.00
CA LEU A 565 -4.59 -24.83 3.78
C LEU A 565 -4.79 -26.20 3.14
N SER A 566 -5.24 -27.22 3.88
CA SER A 566 -5.38 -28.60 3.38
C SER A 566 -6.19 -28.67 2.07
N LEU A 567 -7.23 -27.83 1.96
CA LEU A 567 -8.11 -27.72 0.80
C LEU A 567 -7.48 -27.03 -0.43
N CYS A 568 -6.36 -26.31 -0.24
CA CYS A 568 -5.62 -25.62 -1.30
C CYS A 568 -4.26 -26.26 -1.60
N SER A 569 -3.85 -27.24 -0.80
CA SER A 569 -2.49 -27.77 -0.81
C SER A 569 -2.13 -28.46 -2.14
N SER A 570 -3.05 -29.21 -2.74
CA SER A 570 -2.85 -29.84 -4.04
C SER A 570 -2.62 -28.81 -5.16
N ARG A 571 -3.38 -27.71 -5.16
CA ARG A 571 -3.20 -26.60 -6.10
C ARG A 571 -1.86 -25.90 -5.91
N LEU A 572 -1.44 -25.69 -4.65
CA LEU A 572 -0.15 -25.11 -4.33
C LEU A 572 1.02 -25.96 -4.85
N LEU A 573 0.98 -27.26 -4.55
CA LEU A 573 2.02 -28.21 -4.94
C LEU A 573 2.09 -28.38 -6.46
N SER A 574 0.94 -28.49 -7.14
CA SER A 574 0.88 -28.55 -8.61
C SER A 574 1.46 -27.29 -9.27
N HIS A 575 1.18 -26.12 -8.70
CA HIS A 575 1.73 -24.86 -9.21
C HIS A 575 3.25 -24.75 -9.00
N VAL A 576 3.74 -25.20 -7.84
CA VAL A 576 5.18 -25.21 -7.54
C VAL A 576 5.93 -26.24 -8.38
N SER A 577 5.41 -27.45 -8.58
CA SER A 577 6.06 -28.45 -9.43
C SER A 577 6.14 -28.01 -10.88
N GLY A 578 5.06 -27.42 -11.43
CA GLY A 578 5.02 -26.94 -12.81
C GLY A 578 5.95 -25.76 -13.10
N ARG A 579 6.41 -25.03 -12.07
CA ARG A 579 7.24 -23.81 -12.22
C ARG A 579 8.51 -23.83 -11.38
N MET A 580 8.98 -25.02 -11.01
CA MET A 580 10.12 -25.19 -10.10
C MET A 580 11.37 -24.42 -10.57
N ALA A 581 11.67 -24.48 -11.87
CA ALA A 581 12.81 -23.79 -12.49
C ALA A 581 12.75 -22.28 -12.27
N GLU A 582 11.63 -21.66 -12.62
CA GLU A 582 11.43 -20.21 -12.50
C GLU A 582 11.44 -19.76 -11.02
N LEU A 583 10.79 -20.53 -10.14
CA LEU A 583 10.70 -20.19 -8.72
C LEU A 583 12.05 -20.31 -8.00
N CYS A 584 12.95 -21.18 -8.45
CA CYS A 584 14.29 -21.34 -7.88
C CYS A 584 15.29 -20.29 -8.38
N GLN A 585 14.96 -19.49 -9.40
CA GLN A 585 15.86 -18.45 -9.94
C GLN A 585 15.87 -17.16 -9.11
N ALA A 586 14.75 -16.81 -8.47
CA ALA A 586 14.64 -15.59 -7.68
C ALA A 586 14.74 -15.83 -6.17
N ASN A 587 15.57 -15.02 -5.49
CA ASN A 587 15.81 -15.11 -4.04
C ASN A 587 14.52 -15.01 -3.20
N GLY A 588 13.49 -14.31 -3.69
CA GLY A 588 12.22 -14.15 -2.96
C GLY A 588 11.30 -15.37 -3.05
N THR A 589 11.27 -16.05 -4.20
CA THR A 589 10.40 -17.20 -4.46
C THR A 589 10.99 -18.50 -3.95
N ILE A 590 12.32 -18.60 -3.86
CA ILE A 590 12.98 -19.82 -3.41
C ILE A 590 12.77 -20.13 -1.92
N LEU A 591 12.63 -19.11 -1.07
CA LEU A 591 12.20 -19.30 0.32
C LEU A 591 10.76 -19.81 0.39
N PHE A 592 9.89 -19.34 -0.50
CA PHE A 592 8.53 -19.85 -0.62
C PHE A 592 8.51 -21.31 -1.09
N VAL A 593 9.36 -21.71 -2.04
CA VAL A 593 9.53 -23.12 -2.43
C VAL A 593 10.00 -23.95 -1.24
N GLN A 594 11.03 -23.49 -0.52
CA GLN A 594 11.57 -24.17 0.67
C GLN A 594 10.47 -24.49 1.68
N ASP A 595 9.68 -23.47 2.05
CA ASP A 595 8.65 -23.58 3.08
C ASP A 595 7.43 -24.38 2.58
N THR A 596 7.13 -24.31 1.27
CA THR A 596 6.11 -25.18 0.66
C THR A 596 6.51 -26.65 0.79
N LEU A 597 7.75 -27.00 0.42
CA LEU A 597 8.22 -28.38 0.49
C LEU A 597 8.36 -28.88 1.93
N ARG A 598 8.65 -28.00 2.89
CA ARG A 598 8.72 -28.38 4.31
C ARG A 598 7.35 -28.53 4.95
N HIS A 599 6.46 -27.56 4.76
CA HIS A 599 5.27 -27.40 5.62
C HIS A 599 3.94 -27.65 4.91
N CYS A 600 3.86 -27.56 3.58
CA CYS A 600 2.62 -27.86 2.87
C CYS A 600 2.20 -29.33 3.10
N LEU A 601 0.90 -29.55 3.30
CA LEU A 601 0.33 -30.88 3.40
C LEU A 601 0.15 -31.50 2.00
N GLY A 602 0.02 -32.83 1.93
CA GLY A 602 -0.22 -33.54 0.66
C GLY A 602 1.03 -34.13 0.03
N GLU A 603 0.84 -34.74 -1.15
CA GLU A 603 1.88 -35.50 -1.86
C GLU A 603 2.88 -34.57 -2.58
N LYS A 604 4.16 -34.65 -2.19
CA LYS A 604 5.23 -33.78 -2.67
C LYS A 604 6.09 -34.42 -3.78
N SER A 605 5.77 -35.65 -4.21
CA SER A 605 6.52 -36.45 -5.17
C SER A 605 6.85 -35.67 -6.46
N ALA A 606 5.83 -35.05 -7.07
CA ALA A 606 6.00 -34.25 -8.29
C ALA A 606 6.89 -33.01 -8.09
N CYS A 607 6.83 -32.38 -6.91
CA CYS A 607 7.73 -31.27 -6.60
C CYS A 607 9.16 -31.74 -6.39
N TYR A 608 9.37 -32.85 -5.68
CA TYR A 608 10.69 -33.42 -5.49
C TYR A 608 11.31 -33.89 -6.81
N ALA A 609 10.52 -34.50 -7.70
CA ALA A 609 10.95 -34.86 -9.05
C ALA A 609 11.40 -33.61 -9.85
N ALA A 610 10.58 -32.55 -9.88
CA ALA A 610 10.94 -31.31 -10.57
C ALA A 610 12.20 -30.64 -9.99
N LEU A 611 12.38 -30.69 -8.66
CA LEU A 611 13.59 -30.17 -8.01
C LEU A 611 14.81 -31.05 -8.29
N ALA A 612 14.65 -32.38 -8.29
CA ALA A 612 15.67 -33.34 -8.68
C ALA A 612 16.13 -33.12 -10.12
N ASP A 613 15.21 -32.85 -11.06
CA ASP A 613 15.53 -32.53 -12.45
C ASP A 613 16.40 -31.27 -12.58
N LEU A 614 16.17 -30.25 -11.75
CA LEU A 614 17.05 -29.07 -11.69
C LEU A 614 18.44 -29.39 -11.17
N ILE A 615 18.55 -30.29 -10.18
CA ILE A 615 19.84 -30.73 -9.62
C ILE A 615 20.60 -31.61 -10.61
N ARG A 616 19.88 -32.37 -11.44
CA ARG A 616 20.42 -33.29 -12.45
C ARG A 616 21.05 -32.58 -13.64
N GLN A 617 20.75 -31.30 -13.85
CA GLN A 617 21.33 -30.54 -14.96
C GLN A 617 22.87 -30.56 -14.89
N PRO A 618 23.57 -30.53 -16.04
CA PRO A 618 25.02 -30.50 -16.06
C PRO A 618 25.56 -29.33 -15.25
N PHE A 619 26.40 -29.63 -14.26
CA PHE A 619 27.01 -28.61 -13.42
C PHE A 619 28.22 -28.00 -14.13
N VAL A 620 28.10 -26.73 -14.52
CA VAL A 620 29.22 -25.93 -15.03
C VAL A 620 29.53 -24.85 -13.99
N PRO A 621 30.71 -24.88 -13.33
CA PRO A 621 31.07 -23.87 -12.35
C PRO A 621 31.16 -22.50 -13.01
N CYS A 622 30.51 -21.48 -12.43
CA CYS A 622 30.69 -20.11 -12.88
C CYS A 622 32.16 -19.69 -12.69
N GLN A 623 32.89 -19.47 -13.79
CA GLN A 623 34.24 -18.92 -13.72
C GLN A 623 34.18 -17.47 -13.22
N ASN A 624 35.16 -17.06 -12.41
CA ASN A 624 35.27 -15.68 -11.92
C ASN A 624 35.23 -14.68 -13.10
N PRO A 625 34.56 -13.52 -12.97
CA PRO A 625 34.55 -12.46 -13.98
C PRO A 625 35.88 -11.67 -14.06
N THR A 626 37.01 -12.38 -14.05
CA THR A 626 38.36 -11.80 -14.20
C THR A 626 39.01 -12.11 -15.55
N SER A 627 38.37 -12.89 -16.43
CA SER A 627 38.76 -12.96 -17.83
C SER A 627 37.84 -12.06 -18.65
N GLN A 628 38.30 -10.84 -18.91
CA GLN A 628 37.80 -10.04 -20.03
C GLN A 628 38.04 -10.83 -21.32
N SER A 629 37.04 -11.57 -21.79
CA SER A 629 36.89 -11.81 -23.22
C SER A 629 36.01 -10.70 -23.75
N SER A 630 36.63 -9.81 -24.53
CA SER A 630 35.96 -8.87 -25.43
C SER A 630 34.94 -9.63 -26.29
N GLY A 631 33.67 -9.48 -25.98
CA GLY A 631 32.53 -10.05 -26.70
C GLY A 631 31.27 -9.32 -26.25
N ASP A 632 30.44 -8.98 -27.23
CA ASP A 632 29.39 -7.96 -27.19
C ASP A 632 28.51 -7.91 -25.92
N GLU A 633 28.20 -6.68 -25.48
CA GLU A 633 27.28 -6.39 -24.36
C GLU A 633 25.84 -6.93 -24.59
N SER A 634 25.52 -7.41 -25.79
CA SER A 634 24.24 -8.03 -26.13
C SER A 634 24.10 -9.51 -25.72
N ASP A 635 25.21 -10.21 -25.43
CA ASP A 635 25.21 -11.64 -25.07
C ASP A 635 25.38 -11.91 -23.56
N GLN A 636 25.29 -10.87 -22.72
CA GLN A 636 25.08 -11.03 -21.26
C GLN A 636 23.64 -11.47 -20.95
N GLN A 637 23.09 -12.42 -21.70
CA GLN A 637 22.00 -13.24 -21.21
C GLN A 637 22.51 -13.88 -19.92
N GLN A 638 21.89 -13.51 -18.81
CA GLN A 638 22.16 -14.03 -17.46
C GLN A 638 22.47 -15.52 -17.55
N GLN A 639 23.75 -15.91 -17.44
CA GLN A 639 24.10 -17.32 -17.25
C GLN A 639 23.40 -17.75 -15.97
N GLN A 640 22.32 -18.52 -16.12
CA GLN A 640 21.54 -19.02 -15.00
C GLN A 640 22.47 -19.92 -14.18
N GLN A 641 22.77 -19.49 -12.96
CA GLN A 641 23.61 -20.26 -12.06
C GLN A 641 22.91 -21.57 -11.72
N HIS A 642 23.66 -22.68 -11.77
CA HIS A 642 23.15 -23.97 -11.32
C HIS A 642 22.62 -23.87 -9.88
N ILE A 643 21.53 -24.56 -9.54
CA ILE A 643 20.85 -24.43 -8.23
C ILE A 643 21.78 -24.69 -7.03
N ILE A 644 22.77 -25.57 -7.21
CA ILE A 644 23.80 -25.92 -6.22
C ILE A 644 24.78 -24.76 -5.99
N GLU A 645 25.10 -23.97 -7.01
CA GLU A 645 25.99 -22.83 -6.91
C GLU A 645 25.24 -21.52 -6.60
N CYS A 646 23.94 -21.46 -6.87
CA CYS A 646 23.09 -20.33 -6.52
C CYS A 646 23.15 -20.04 -5.01
N SER A 647 23.28 -18.75 -4.65
CA SER A 647 23.40 -18.33 -3.24
C SER A 647 22.17 -18.69 -2.40
N ALA A 648 20.97 -18.56 -2.96
CA ALA A 648 19.75 -18.95 -2.25
C ALA A 648 19.45 -20.44 -2.41
N GLY A 649 19.76 -21.02 -3.59
CA GLY A 649 19.54 -22.44 -3.90
C GLY A 649 20.29 -23.37 -2.96
N HIS A 650 21.59 -23.16 -2.77
CA HIS A 650 22.36 -24.01 -1.86
C HIS A 650 21.87 -23.92 -0.40
N LEU A 651 21.39 -22.74 0.05
CA LEU A 651 20.83 -22.59 1.41
C LEU A 651 19.49 -23.31 1.54
N MET A 652 18.63 -23.22 0.52
CA MET A 652 17.38 -23.96 0.45
C MET A 652 17.66 -25.46 0.53
N LEU A 653 18.53 -25.99 -0.34
CA LEU A 653 18.88 -27.41 -0.39
C LEU A 653 19.47 -27.87 0.95
N LYS A 654 20.40 -27.10 1.51
CA LYS A 654 20.99 -27.38 2.83
C LYS A 654 19.93 -27.56 3.92
N ARG A 655 18.90 -26.72 3.89
CA ARG A 655 17.79 -26.72 4.84
C ARG A 655 16.77 -27.83 4.53
N LEU A 656 16.51 -28.13 3.27
CA LEU A 656 15.45 -29.05 2.86
C LEU A 656 15.85 -30.52 3.01
N LEU A 657 17.07 -30.91 2.61
CA LEU A 657 17.52 -32.31 2.56
C LEU A 657 17.32 -33.08 3.89
N PRO A 658 17.60 -32.52 5.09
CA PRO A 658 17.36 -33.23 6.36
C PRO A 658 15.90 -33.63 6.60
N SER A 659 14.96 -32.87 6.03
CA SER A 659 13.51 -33.06 6.21
C SER A 659 12.83 -33.70 5.00
N ALA A 660 13.59 -34.11 3.98
CA ALA A 660 13.06 -34.58 2.70
C ALA A 660 13.75 -35.88 2.22
N PRO A 661 13.52 -37.03 2.90
CA PRO A 661 14.17 -38.30 2.55
C PRO A 661 13.86 -38.77 1.13
N ASP A 662 12.65 -38.51 0.62
CA ASP A 662 12.26 -38.90 -0.74
C ASP A 662 13.05 -38.12 -1.80
N LEU A 663 13.32 -36.83 -1.56
CA LEU A 663 14.19 -36.04 -2.43
C LEU A 663 15.63 -36.57 -2.40
N VAL A 664 16.12 -36.96 -1.23
CA VAL A 664 17.46 -37.55 -1.08
C VAL A 664 17.58 -38.86 -1.86
N ARG A 665 16.56 -39.73 -1.80
CA ARG A 665 16.49 -40.97 -2.59
C ARG A 665 16.49 -40.68 -4.10
N LEU A 666 15.63 -39.77 -4.56
CA LEU A 666 15.60 -39.36 -5.97
C LEU A 666 16.95 -38.84 -6.46
N ILE A 667 17.64 -38.03 -5.65
CA ILE A 667 18.99 -37.55 -5.96
C ILE A 667 19.97 -38.73 -6.05
N ASN A 668 19.92 -39.66 -5.09
CA ASN A 668 20.79 -40.84 -5.10
C ASN A 668 20.62 -41.70 -6.36
N ASP A 669 19.41 -41.81 -6.90
CA ASP A 669 19.10 -42.67 -8.04
C ASP A 669 19.75 -42.22 -9.36
N PHE A 670 19.97 -40.91 -9.56
CA PHE A 670 20.57 -40.40 -10.79
C PHE A 670 22.01 -39.90 -10.64
N VAL A 671 22.50 -39.68 -9.42
CA VAL A 671 23.83 -39.10 -9.20
C VAL A 671 24.93 -40.05 -9.68
N THR A 672 25.77 -39.59 -10.60
CA THR A 672 26.96 -40.32 -11.07
C THR A 672 28.23 -39.85 -10.36
N ASP A 673 29.32 -40.61 -10.47
CA ASP A 673 30.61 -40.22 -9.91
C ASP A 673 31.11 -38.91 -10.54
N GLU A 674 30.81 -38.69 -11.83
CA GLU A 674 31.09 -37.44 -12.53
C GLU A 674 30.35 -36.25 -11.91
N ASN A 675 29.08 -36.41 -11.54
CA ASN A 675 28.32 -35.35 -10.86
C ASN A 675 28.99 -34.99 -9.53
N ILE A 676 29.31 -36.00 -8.71
CA ILE A 676 29.96 -35.81 -7.41
C ILE A 676 31.29 -35.05 -7.57
N VAL A 677 32.12 -35.45 -8.54
CA VAL A 677 33.40 -34.77 -8.82
C VAL A 677 33.17 -33.33 -9.29
N SER A 678 32.20 -33.10 -10.17
CA SER A 678 31.90 -31.76 -10.70
C SER A 678 31.47 -30.79 -9.60
N TRP A 679 30.65 -31.22 -8.63
CA TRP A 679 30.14 -30.36 -7.56
C TRP A 679 31.24 -29.90 -6.59
N LEU A 680 32.37 -30.61 -6.50
CA LEU A 680 33.53 -30.18 -5.70
C LEU A 680 34.24 -28.94 -6.27
N ALA A 681 33.95 -28.56 -7.52
CA ALA A 681 34.60 -27.42 -8.16
C ALA A 681 34.22 -26.06 -7.55
N CYS A 682 33.15 -25.98 -6.75
CA CYS A 682 32.77 -24.78 -6.00
C CYS A 682 32.50 -25.06 -4.52
N ASN A 683 32.70 -24.06 -3.66
CA ASN A 683 32.54 -24.21 -2.20
C ASN A 683 31.09 -24.54 -1.79
N ARG A 684 30.08 -24.01 -2.51
CA ARG A 684 28.65 -24.29 -2.24
C ARG A 684 28.28 -25.73 -2.61
N GLY A 685 28.85 -26.26 -3.70
CA GLY A 685 28.69 -27.66 -4.08
C GLY A 685 29.32 -28.62 -3.07
N CYS A 686 30.45 -28.25 -2.45
CA CYS A 686 31.01 -29.01 -1.33
C CYS A 686 30.06 -29.06 -0.12
N PHE A 687 29.38 -27.95 0.22
CA PHE A 687 28.37 -27.95 1.27
C PHE A 687 27.13 -28.76 0.92
N PHE A 688 26.70 -28.72 -0.34
CA PHE A 688 25.60 -29.53 -0.84
C PHE A 688 25.91 -31.03 -0.72
N LEU A 689 27.10 -31.45 -1.17
CA LEU A 689 27.58 -32.83 -1.01
C LEU A 689 27.66 -33.27 0.45
N LEU A 690 28.19 -32.42 1.32
CA LEU A 690 28.22 -32.68 2.77
C LEU A 690 26.81 -32.92 3.30
N GLN A 691 25.86 -32.03 2.97
CA GLN A 691 24.49 -32.17 3.46
C GLN A 691 23.82 -33.42 2.91
N LEU A 692 24.03 -33.72 1.62
CA LEU A 692 23.50 -34.91 0.98
C LEU A 692 24.05 -36.18 1.66
N TYR A 693 25.36 -36.26 1.87
CA TYR A 693 26.02 -37.36 2.57
C TYR A 693 25.49 -37.57 4.00
N GLU A 694 25.23 -36.49 4.74
CA GLU A 694 24.66 -36.55 6.09
C GLU A 694 23.20 -36.98 6.08
N SER A 695 22.40 -36.50 5.13
CA SER A 695 20.97 -36.78 5.02
C SER A 695 20.63 -38.10 4.31
N CYS A 696 21.60 -38.79 3.71
CA CYS A 696 21.43 -40.11 3.11
C CYS A 696 20.88 -41.14 4.12
N PRO A 697 19.84 -41.90 3.78
CA PRO A 697 19.41 -43.08 4.52
C PRO A 697 20.53 -44.14 4.66
N GLU A 698 20.38 -45.12 5.56
CA GLU A 698 21.39 -46.18 5.77
C GLU A 698 21.56 -47.10 4.55
N ASP A 699 20.49 -47.28 3.77
CA ASP A 699 20.41 -48.03 2.52
C ASP A 699 20.96 -47.27 1.29
N CYS A 700 21.54 -46.07 1.50
CA CYS A 700 21.92 -45.18 0.41
C CYS A 700 23.34 -45.45 -0.13
N SER A 701 23.41 -45.87 -1.39
CA SER A 701 24.66 -46.15 -2.12
C SER A 701 25.60 -44.95 -2.25
N LEU A 702 25.12 -43.70 -2.12
CA LEU A 702 25.97 -42.51 -2.14
C LEU A 702 27.06 -42.53 -1.06
N ARG A 703 26.74 -43.00 0.16
CA ARG A 703 27.70 -43.00 1.27
C ARG A 703 28.87 -43.93 0.96
N ASP A 704 28.57 -45.12 0.45
CA ASP A 704 29.56 -46.13 0.07
C ASP A 704 30.36 -45.67 -1.15
N ARG A 705 29.72 -45.03 -2.13
CA ARG A 705 30.39 -44.47 -3.32
C ARG A 705 31.34 -43.35 -2.95
N VAL A 706 30.92 -42.39 -2.11
CA VAL A 706 31.79 -41.31 -1.64
C VAL A 706 32.95 -41.85 -0.81
N ALA A 707 32.73 -42.88 0.02
CA ALA A 707 33.80 -43.55 0.75
C ALA A 707 34.79 -44.29 -0.18
N THR A 708 34.27 -44.99 -1.20
CA THR A 708 35.07 -45.73 -2.20
C THR A 708 35.90 -44.79 -3.08
N LEU A 709 35.31 -43.66 -3.48
CA LEU A 709 35.99 -42.61 -4.26
C LEU A 709 37.13 -41.94 -3.48
N LEU A 710 37.09 -41.94 -2.14
CA LEU A 710 38.18 -41.48 -1.28
C LEU A 710 39.30 -42.50 -1.12
N LEU A 711 38.96 -43.79 -1.04
CA LEU A 711 39.91 -44.89 -0.84
C LEU A 711 40.58 -45.35 -2.14
N GLY A 712 40.31 -44.68 -3.27
CA GLY A 712 41.02 -44.87 -4.55
C GLY A 712 40.40 -45.89 -5.50
N GLY A 713 39.16 -46.36 -5.25
CA GLY A 713 38.51 -47.41 -6.04
C GLY A 713 37.86 -46.97 -7.37
N GLY A 714 37.67 -45.67 -7.59
CA GLY A 714 37.24 -45.11 -8.88
C GLY A 714 38.27 -44.08 -9.32
N GLY A 715 38.75 -44.17 -10.56
CA GLY A 715 39.92 -43.44 -11.09
C GLY A 715 40.09 -42.04 -10.50
N GLY A 716 41.30 -41.69 -10.04
CA GLY A 716 41.65 -40.66 -9.04
C GLY A 716 41.17 -39.21 -9.21
N GLY A 717 40.19 -38.93 -10.05
CA GLY A 717 39.53 -37.63 -10.23
C GLY A 717 38.86 -37.09 -8.96
N PHE A 718 38.20 -37.90 -8.14
CA PHE A 718 37.56 -37.42 -6.89
C PHE A 718 38.59 -36.95 -5.86
N ALA A 719 39.59 -37.79 -5.55
CA ALA A 719 40.66 -37.41 -4.61
C ALA A 719 41.41 -36.16 -5.10
N THR A 720 41.66 -36.06 -6.41
CA THR A 720 42.31 -34.88 -7.03
C THR A 720 41.42 -33.63 -6.93
N ALA A 721 40.12 -33.74 -7.22
CA ALA A 721 39.18 -32.64 -7.13
C ALA A 721 38.99 -32.17 -5.67
N LEU A 722 38.90 -33.09 -4.71
CA LEU A 722 38.82 -32.77 -3.29
C LEU A 722 40.11 -32.09 -2.79
N GLN A 723 41.28 -32.60 -3.17
CA GLN A 723 42.57 -31.97 -2.87
C GLN A 723 42.65 -30.56 -3.48
N SER A 724 42.18 -30.37 -4.72
CA SER A 724 42.09 -29.05 -5.36
C SER A 724 41.17 -28.10 -4.57
N ALA A 725 40.00 -28.55 -4.15
CA ALA A 725 39.07 -27.77 -3.32
C ALA A 725 39.67 -27.40 -1.94
N LEU A 726 40.40 -28.33 -1.31
CA LEU A 726 41.13 -28.08 -0.06
C LEU A 726 42.27 -27.07 -0.25
N LYS A 727 43.03 -27.16 -1.36
CA LYS A 727 44.06 -26.17 -1.74
C LYS A 727 43.47 -24.78 -1.95
N ARG A 728 42.24 -24.70 -2.48
CA ARG A 728 41.46 -23.45 -2.61
C ARG A 728 40.83 -22.97 -1.29
N GLN A 729 41.10 -23.64 -0.17
CA GLN A 729 40.59 -23.33 1.16
C GLN A 729 39.05 -23.31 1.26
N TYR A 730 38.36 -24.15 0.48
CA TYR A 730 36.92 -24.28 0.56
C TYR A 730 36.50 -24.89 1.90
N ARG A 731 35.77 -24.12 2.72
CA ARG A 731 35.29 -24.57 4.03
C ARG A 731 34.38 -25.78 3.92
N GLY A 732 33.55 -25.87 2.87
CA GLY A 732 32.71 -27.04 2.62
C GLY A 732 33.53 -28.30 2.39
N ALA A 733 34.65 -28.20 1.67
CA ALA A 733 35.54 -29.33 1.41
C ALA A 733 36.29 -29.80 2.66
N GLN A 734 36.70 -28.86 3.53
CA GLN A 734 37.30 -29.18 4.84
C GLN A 734 36.34 -30.00 5.69
N LEU A 735 35.10 -29.51 5.87
CA LEU A 735 34.07 -30.18 6.66
C LEU A 735 33.67 -31.53 6.07
N LEU A 736 33.55 -31.63 4.74
CA LEU A 736 33.30 -32.89 4.05
C LEU A 736 34.40 -33.91 4.35
N SER A 737 35.67 -33.50 4.26
CA SER A 737 36.81 -34.38 4.57
C SER A 737 36.84 -34.83 6.03
N GLU A 738 36.61 -33.91 6.97
CA GLU A 738 36.52 -34.22 8.41
C GLU A 738 35.40 -35.22 8.69
N ARG A 739 34.23 -35.02 8.08
CA ARG A 739 33.05 -35.84 8.32
C ARG A 739 33.19 -37.26 7.79
N ILE A 740 33.81 -37.42 6.62
CA ILE A 740 34.04 -38.75 6.04
C ILE A 740 35.12 -39.50 6.82
N LYS A 741 36.18 -38.83 7.26
CA LYS A 741 37.21 -39.44 8.14
C LYS A 741 36.63 -39.94 9.46
N ALA A 742 35.80 -39.13 10.12
CA ALA A 742 35.19 -39.51 11.39
C ALA A 742 34.31 -40.77 11.29
N LYS A 743 33.67 -41.02 10.13
CA LYS A 743 32.81 -42.20 9.91
C LYS A 743 33.56 -43.43 9.36
N THR A 744 34.77 -43.26 8.82
CA THR A 744 35.60 -44.37 8.28
C THR A 744 36.55 -44.97 9.31
N GLU A 745 36.75 -44.32 10.46
CA GLU A 745 37.45 -44.91 11.59
C GLU A 745 36.56 -45.93 12.33
N PRO A 746 37.01 -47.19 12.49
CA PRO A 746 36.23 -48.21 13.19
C PRO A 746 36.17 -47.89 14.69
N GLY A 747 35.03 -47.35 15.15
CA GLY A 747 34.75 -47.16 16.57
C GLY A 747 33.93 -45.93 16.99
N SER A 748 33.52 -45.02 16.09
CA SER A 748 32.73 -43.84 16.49
C SER A 748 31.22 -43.99 16.19
N SER A 749 30.50 -44.65 17.09
CA SER A 749 29.04 -44.54 17.17
C SER A 749 28.67 -43.28 17.94
N LEU A 750 28.23 -42.23 17.23
CA LEU A 750 27.46 -41.16 17.85
C LEU A 750 25.98 -41.43 17.57
N VAL A 751 25.36 -42.19 18.46
CA VAL A 751 23.92 -42.11 18.71
C VAL A 751 23.67 -40.72 19.27
N GLY A 752 22.96 -39.91 18.51
CA GLY A 752 22.60 -38.54 18.86
C GLY A 752 21.37 -38.15 18.07
N ASP A 753 20.34 -38.98 18.19
CA ASP A 753 18.98 -38.67 17.77
C ASP A 753 18.54 -37.40 18.50
N ARG A 754 18.29 -36.32 17.75
CA ARG A 754 17.67 -35.11 18.28
C ARG A 754 16.24 -35.09 17.78
N SER A 755 15.38 -35.80 18.49
CA SER A 755 13.96 -35.47 18.60
C SER A 755 13.60 -35.28 20.07
N ALA A 756 12.63 -34.40 20.30
CA ALA A 756 12.29 -33.79 21.57
C ALA A 756 11.61 -34.75 22.56
N GLY A 757 11.81 -34.53 23.87
CA GLY A 757 10.96 -35.09 24.91
C GLY A 757 11.63 -35.24 26.28
N ASP A 758 11.09 -34.52 27.26
CA ASP A 758 10.96 -34.88 28.67
C ASP A 758 12.05 -34.57 29.72
N ALA A 759 11.63 -33.65 30.59
CA ALA A 759 11.43 -33.83 32.03
C ALA A 759 12.63 -33.89 33.00
N GLU A 760 12.40 -33.21 34.11
CA GLU A 760 13.23 -33.04 35.30
C GLU A 760 13.77 -34.36 35.86
N SER A 761 15.05 -34.39 36.21
CA SER A 761 15.52 -35.09 37.41
C SER A 761 16.87 -34.53 37.88
N GLN A 762 17.08 -34.64 39.19
CA GLN A 762 17.90 -33.78 40.03
C GLN A 762 19.35 -34.30 40.22
N GLN A 763 20.32 -33.38 40.15
CA GLN A 763 21.60 -33.30 40.90
C GLN A 763 22.74 -34.34 40.67
N PRO A 764 24.02 -34.04 41.06
CA PRO A 764 24.60 -32.76 41.52
C PRO A 764 25.81 -32.26 40.68
N VAL A 765 25.97 -30.94 40.67
CA VAL A 765 27.01 -30.18 39.97
C VAL A 765 28.33 -30.20 40.75
N ASN A 766 29.40 -30.66 40.10
CA ASN A 766 30.76 -30.65 40.64
C ASN A 766 31.36 -29.22 40.67
N LYS A 767 31.87 -28.82 41.84
CA LYS A 767 32.11 -27.45 42.33
C LYS A 767 33.31 -26.68 41.74
N LYS A 768 33.87 -27.04 40.57
CA LYS A 768 35.17 -26.49 40.14
C LYS A 768 35.18 -25.49 38.97
N ALA A 769 34.08 -25.28 38.25
CA ALA A 769 34.06 -24.45 37.04
C ALA A 769 33.50 -23.02 37.21
N ARG A 770 33.15 -22.58 38.43
CA ARG A 770 32.42 -21.31 38.66
C ARG A 770 33.25 -20.16 39.24
N ARG A 771 34.58 -20.19 39.09
CA ARG A 771 35.48 -19.18 39.68
C ARG A 771 36.25 -18.27 38.71
N LEU A 772 35.99 -18.32 37.40
CA LEU A 772 36.77 -17.54 36.42
C LEU A 772 35.98 -16.62 35.47
N SER A 773 34.68 -16.42 35.68
CA SER A 773 33.85 -15.52 34.84
C SER A 773 33.14 -14.41 35.63
N LYS A 774 33.79 -13.88 36.66
CA LYS A 774 33.30 -12.70 37.41
C LYS A 774 34.34 -11.60 37.66
N LYS A 775 35.33 -11.50 36.77
CA LYS A 775 36.20 -10.32 36.61
C LYS A 775 36.56 -10.16 35.13
N LEU A 776 35.61 -9.64 34.35
CA LEU A 776 35.77 -8.77 33.17
C LEU A 776 34.39 -8.21 32.84
#